data_AF-F8QDD1-F1
#
_entry.id   AF-F8QDD1-F1
#
_cell.length_a   1.000
_cell.length_b   1.000
_cell.length_c   1.000
_cell.angle_alpha   90.00
_cell.angle_beta   90.00
_cell.angle_gamma   90.00
#
_symmetry.space_group_name_H-M   'P 1'
#
loop_
_entity.id
_entity.type
_entity.pdbx_description
1 polymer ?
#
loop_
_entity_poly.entity_id
_entity_poly.type
_entity_poly.pdbx_seq_one_letter_code
_entity_poly.pdbx_strand_id
1 'polypeptide(L)'
;MEAKYVLTLAAFFGGYILKRVLVSRNHPLPPGPSRWPLIGSILSIPVNYGWLIFSEWEKKYGPLIYLDALGQPMVVINSAKVARDLLDKRSSIYSDRPHLIMGGDLVGYDRTFVLQPYGEIWRKQRKMVAADFSQSTVPRYWNLQETQARKMICNILADPSTLVRQIKLRIATIIIRVTYGYYIKSEQDPFFTSPMTAMENFSQAAAPGSWIVDFIPQLKNLPSWMPGAGFLETAKVWRNIVTEATWSPYLWCKKNTELGTALTPSLCGSVVSEANGEPSKEEEELLVWAASAVMGGGMDTNMSTALTFFMAMILHPDIQEKARAEIDSVVGLDRLPSIADRDSLPYVNSVITEVFRWQPAKPMGIAHALSQDDVYEGYHLPKGTLCLPNVWHMLHDPEVYPEPMKFSPERYGGSQAEMSKVTDLAFGFGRRVCPGFHFAEGTIFAIVTTVLATCEILPAVDASGKTIMPEIAYTSGTIVYHVGESMLPSLRNYLRFIGMEEEFVNHGFLTKPGATFKLVQGLRDSWTDFTALGPGYGTWNVIRSEMDNLMLRHAEKEGVQVFEETRVESIDFEGEPASSRPIAAHWTNKQGGSGKISFDWLVDASGRAGVMSTKYLQNREMRETLRNVAVWGYWKDCKRYAAGTKKANSAWFEAMTDESGWMWGIPLHDGTTSVGAVMHQNASNAKKAKVNAEGNKPSLTEHYLDQLQFGPGVREIIGDKGHMIPGSVKSAADYSYFASRYSGDHFRIIGDAANFIDPFFSSGVHIAMTGGLAAAATICASMKGEVDEQTAQNWHDTKVGIAHTRFLFVVLGAYKQMRLQSIPVLSDVNADNFDHAFEMFRPVIYGLADSSKELTDAKVLEMMEICQRFFDPLVNEDDIKAARERYGEELITMQAPVLGRDKIEELVHEDEKSERVLRKFDALKVFRDDVEATYMSRHPLLGYVAKVERGNLGLMKAPEKPGEALNGSATTADM
;
A
#
# COMPACT_ATOMS: atom_id res chain seq x y z
N MET A 1 6.27 -29.18 -35.91
CA MET A 1 7.47 -28.53 -35.32
C MET A 1 7.46 -28.56 -33.80
N GLU A 2 6.29 -28.66 -33.14
CA GLU A 2 6.12 -28.47 -31.69
C GLU A 2 6.67 -29.61 -30.79
N ALA A 3 6.56 -30.88 -31.20
CA ALA A 3 7.00 -32.01 -30.36
C ALA A 3 8.52 -32.05 -30.09
N LYS A 4 9.34 -31.54 -31.03
CA LYS A 4 10.80 -31.48 -30.87
C LYS A 4 11.22 -30.41 -29.85
N TYR A 5 10.50 -29.29 -29.77
CA TYR A 5 10.79 -28.25 -28.77
C TYR A 5 10.46 -28.72 -27.36
N VAL A 6 9.35 -29.43 -27.18
CA VAL A 6 8.95 -29.99 -25.87
C VAL A 6 9.95 -31.03 -25.37
N LEU A 7 10.40 -31.95 -26.24
CA LEU A 7 11.42 -32.95 -25.89
C LEU A 7 12.79 -32.33 -25.60
N THR A 8 13.16 -31.25 -26.31
CA THR A 8 14.43 -30.55 -26.08
C THR A 8 14.40 -29.77 -24.77
N LEU A 9 13.28 -29.10 -24.45
CA LEU A 9 13.04 -28.46 -23.16
C LEU A 9 13.07 -29.51 -22.04
N ALA A 10 12.36 -30.62 -22.17
CA ALA A 10 12.35 -31.70 -21.18
C ALA A 10 13.75 -32.31 -20.95
N ALA A 11 14.54 -32.52 -22.00
CA ALA A 11 15.91 -33.01 -21.89
C ALA A 11 16.86 -31.97 -21.25
N PHE A 12 16.68 -30.69 -21.58
CA PHE A 12 17.44 -29.59 -20.95
C PHE A 12 17.08 -29.46 -19.46
N PHE A 13 15.79 -29.55 -19.11
CA PHE A 13 15.30 -29.58 -17.74
C PHE A 13 15.80 -30.80 -16.97
N GLY A 14 15.75 -31.99 -17.57
CA GLY A 14 16.27 -33.22 -17.00
C GLY A 14 17.78 -33.15 -16.73
N GLY A 15 18.56 -32.62 -17.69
CA GLY A 15 20.00 -32.39 -17.53
C GLY A 15 20.33 -31.34 -16.46
N TYR A 16 19.53 -30.27 -16.37
CA TYR A 16 19.69 -29.24 -15.34
C TYR A 16 19.42 -29.76 -13.92
N ILE A 17 18.35 -30.56 -13.76
CA ILE A 17 18.01 -31.22 -12.49
C ILE A 17 19.11 -32.21 -12.10
N LEU A 18 19.56 -33.05 -13.04
CA LEU A 18 20.61 -34.03 -12.80
C LEU A 18 21.94 -33.36 -12.41
N LYS A 19 22.31 -32.24 -13.05
CA LYS A 19 23.49 -31.46 -12.66
C LYS A 19 23.36 -30.84 -11.27
N ARG A 20 22.17 -30.33 -10.89
CA ARG A 20 21.97 -29.76 -9.54
C ARG A 20 21.98 -30.83 -8.44
N VAL A 21 21.51 -32.03 -8.73
CA VAL A 21 21.46 -33.14 -7.77
C VAL A 21 22.80 -33.88 -7.65
N LEU A 22 23.58 -33.97 -8.73
CA LEU A 22 24.84 -34.73 -8.77
C LEU A 22 26.11 -33.92 -8.43
N VAL A 23 26.03 -32.60 -8.26
CA VAL A 23 27.21 -31.81 -7.82
C VAL A 23 27.44 -32.08 -6.33
N SER A 24 28.36 -33.02 -6.03
CA SER A 24 28.87 -33.21 -4.67
C SER A 24 29.65 -31.97 -4.25
N ARG A 25 29.25 -31.34 -3.15
CA ARG A 25 30.00 -30.22 -2.55
C ARG A 25 30.82 -30.74 -1.38
N ASN A 26 32.08 -30.32 -1.31
CA ASN A 26 32.98 -30.70 -0.20
C ASN A 26 32.57 -30.03 1.13
N HIS A 27 31.75 -28.98 1.09
CA HIS A 27 31.26 -28.25 2.25
C HIS A 27 29.74 -28.01 2.15
N PRO A 28 29.00 -28.04 3.27
CA PRO A 28 27.56 -27.75 3.28
C PRO A 28 27.30 -26.26 2.99
N LEU A 29 26.08 -25.94 2.55
CA LEU A 29 25.60 -24.56 2.53
C LEU A 29 25.25 -24.08 3.95
N PRO A 30 25.22 -22.76 4.22
CA PRO A 30 24.69 -22.27 5.49
C PRO A 30 23.24 -22.75 5.73
N PRO A 31 22.82 -22.84 7.01
CA PRO A 31 21.47 -23.22 7.37
C PRO A 31 20.43 -22.21 6.88
N GLY A 32 19.19 -22.67 6.70
CA GLY A 32 18.09 -21.82 6.24
C GLY A 32 16.79 -22.61 6.07
N PRO A 33 15.68 -21.94 5.68
CA PRO A 33 14.41 -22.61 5.44
C PRO A 33 14.50 -23.68 4.36
N SER A 34 13.56 -24.64 4.41
CA SER A 34 13.46 -25.73 3.44
C SER A 34 13.40 -25.18 2.02
N ARG A 35 14.05 -25.91 1.11
CA ARG A 35 14.15 -25.56 -0.32
C ARG A 35 13.33 -26.54 -1.13
N TRP A 36 12.32 -26.05 -1.81
CA TRP A 36 11.52 -26.83 -2.73
C TRP A 36 12.31 -27.11 -4.02
N PRO A 37 12.08 -28.26 -4.68
CA PRO A 37 12.65 -28.51 -6.00
C PRO A 37 12.34 -27.36 -6.96
N LEU A 38 13.35 -26.91 -7.73
CA LEU A 38 13.28 -25.86 -8.76
C LEU A 38 13.07 -24.41 -8.24
N ILE A 39 12.15 -24.17 -7.31
CA ILE A 39 11.82 -22.80 -6.84
C ILE A 39 12.60 -22.37 -5.60
N GLY A 40 13.27 -23.29 -4.91
CA GLY A 40 14.08 -22.98 -3.72
C GLY A 40 13.21 -22.59 -2.52
N SER A 41 13.61 -21.52 -1.83
CA SER A 41 12.95 -20.96 -0.65
C SER A 41 12.04 -19.77 -0.96
N ILE A 42 11.70 -19.48 -2.23
CA ILE A 42 10.91 -18.28 -2.63
C ILE A 42 9.66 -18.10 -1.79
N LEU A 43 8.89 -19.16 -1.57
CA LEU A 43 7.63 -19.10 -0.81
C LEU A 43 7.82 -18.68 0.65
N SER A 44 9.04 -18.78 1.17
CA SER A 44 9.40 -18.37 2.53
C SER A 44 10.02 -16.97 2.58
N ILE A 45 10.48 -16.40 1.46
CA ILE A 45 11.15 -15.10 1.47
C ILE A 45 10.13 -14.00 1.77
N PRO A 46 10.31 -13.21 2.84
CA PRO A 46 9.38 -12.15 3.19
C PRO A 46 9.41 -11.02 2.17
N VAL A 47 8.23 -10.62 1.69
CA VAL A 47 8.06 -9.50 0.75
C VAL A 47 8.06 -8.14 1.47
N ASN A 48 7.61 -8.12 2.73
CA ASN A 48 7.47 -6.91 3.55
C ASN A 48 8.21 -7.09 4.88
N TYR A 49 8.82 -6.01 5.38
CA TYR A 49 9.52 -5.98 6.67
C TYR A 49 10.59 -7.09 6.82
N GLY A 50 11.29 -7.42 5.74
CA GLY A 50 12.18 -8.57 5.70
C GLY A 50 13.24 -8.58 6.82
N TRP A 51 13.74 -7.42 7.23
CA TRP A 51 14.72 -7.31 8.33
C TRP A 51 14.18 -7.83 9.67
N LEU A 52 12.89 -7.68 9.96
CA LEU A 52 12.29 -8.18 11.20
C LEU A 52 12.19 -9.71 11.14
N ILE A 53 11.65 -10.25 10.05
CA ILE A 53 11.48 -11.70 9.87
C ILE A 53 12.85 -12.39 9.84
N PHE A 54 13.83 -11.81 9.16
CA PHE A 54 15.20 -12.34 9.17
C PHE A 54 15.85 -12.23 10.55
N SER A 55 15.51 -11.22 11.37
CA SER A 55 15.96 -11.14 12.77
C SER A 55 15.40 -12.28 13.61
N GLU A 56 14.13 -12.63 13.43
CA GLU A 56 13.51 -13.77 14.12
C GLU A 56 14.14 -15.10 13.70
N TRP A 57 14.45 -15.22 12.41
CA TRP A 57 15.08 -16.41 11.86
C TRP A 57 16.52 -16.63 12.32
N GLU A 58 17.22 -15.58 12.78
CA GLU A 58 18.53 -15.70 13.39
C GLU A 58 18.51 -16.71 14.54
N LYS A 59 17.50 -16.66 15.40
CA LYS A 59 17.35 -17.59 16.53
C LYS A 59 17.24 -19.06 16.10
N LYS A 60 16.80 -19.31 14.87
CA LYS A 60 16.55 -20.65 14.33
C LYS A 60 17.70 -21.17 13.48
N TYR A 61 18.27 -20.33 12.63
CA TYR A 61 19.29 -20.73 11.65
C TYR A 61 20.67 -20.16 11.98
N GLY A 62 20.79 -19.29 12.98
CA GLY A 62 22.02 -18.62 13.38
C GLY A 62 22.33 -17.37 12.55
N PRO A 63 23.56 -16.83 12.70
CA PRO A 63 23.93 -15.49 12.23
C PRO A 63 24.04 -15.36 10.70
N LEU A 64 24.08 -16.49 9.97
CA LEU A 64 24.22 -16.53 8.52
C LEU A 64 23.18 -17.49 7.93
N ILE A 65 22.16 -16.93 7.28
CA ILE A 65 20.99 -17.67 6.79
C ILE A 65 21.08 -17.80 5.27
N TYR A 66 21.00 -19.02 4.74
CA TYR A 66 21.00 -19.28 3.30
C TYR A 66 19.58 -19.37 2.72
N LEU A 67 19.36 -18.73 1.57
CA LEU A 67 18.13 -18.80 0.79
C LEU A 67 18.47 -19.10 -0.68
N ASP A 68 17.52 -19.70 -1.40
CA ASP A 68 17.62 -19.92 -2.84
C ASP A 68 16.34 -19.40 -3.50
N ALA A 69 16.46 -18.55 -4.50
CA ALA A 69 15.31 -18.03 -5.23
C ALA A 69 15.40 -18.36 -6.72
N LEU A 70 14.65 -19.37 -7.20
CA LEU A 70 14.75 -19.89 -8.58
C LEU A 70 16.21 -20.19 -8.97
N GLY A 71 17.00 -20.67 -8.02
CA GLY A 71 18.40 -20.97 -8.22
C GLY A 71 19.39 -19.82 -8.05
N GLN A 72 18.94 -18.62 -7.72
CA GLN A 72 19.79 -17.53 -7.25
C GLN A 72 20.14 -17.74 -5.77
N PRO A 73 21.42 -18.01 -5.43
CA PRO A 73 21.84 -18.14 -4.03
C PRO A 73 21.81 -16.78 -3.33
N MET A 74 21.36 -16.77 -2.07
CA MET A 74 21.33 -15.58 -1.22
C MET A 74 21.76 -15.96 0.20
N VAL A 75 22.42 -15.04 0.90
CA VAL A 75 22.70 -15.14 2.34
C VAL A 75 22.27 -13.87 3.06
N VAL A 76 21.52 -14.04 4.15
CA VAL A 76 21.21 -12.96 5.08
C VAL A 76 22.22 -12.99 6.21
N ILE A 77 22.81 -11.82 6.49
CA ILE A 77 23.85 -11.65 7.51
C ILE A 77 23.23 -10.90 8.69
N ASN A 78 23.01 -11.60 9.80
CA ASN A 78 22.44 -11.07 11.04
C ASN A 78 23.49 -10.87 12.13
N SER A 79 24.79 -10.84 11.81
CA SER A 79 25.83 -10.62 12.81
C SER A 79 26.82 -9.56 12.38
N ALA A 80 27.11 -8.61 13.26
CA ALA A 80 28.12 -7.58 13.03
C ALA A 80 29.51 -8.20 12.81
N LYS A 81 29.85 -9.29 13.50
CA LYS A 81 31.10 -10.05 13.29
C LYS A 81 31.15 -10.61 11.88
N VAL A 82 30.11 -11.33 11.46
CA VAL A 82 30.04 -11.95 10.13
C VAL A 82 30.04 -10.90 9.01
N ALA A 83 29.31 -9.80 9.20
CA ALA A 83 29.31 -8.69 8.25
C ALA A 83 30.70 -8.06 8.09
N ARG A 84 31.43 -7.84 9.19
CA ARG A 84 32.83 -7.35 9.14
C ARG A 84 33.77 -8.37 8.49
N ASP A 85 33.63 -9.65 8.80
CA ASP A 85 34.49 -10.67 8.21
C ASP A 85 34.29 -10.79 6.69
N LEU A 86 33.04 -10.81 6.23
CA LEU A 86 32.71 -10.99 4.82
C LEU A 86 32.79 -9.68 4.03
N LEU A 87 32.06 -8.66 4.45
CA LEU A 87 31.86 -7.44 3.67
C LEU A 87 32.99 -6.41 3.84
N ASP A 88 33.81 -6.52 4.89
CA ASP A 88 34.94 -5.63 5.14
C ASP A 88 36.30 -6.32 4.95
N LYS A 89 36.67 -7.28 5.82
CA LYS A 89 37.96 -7.99 5.72
C LYS A 89 38.12 -8.74 4.41
N ARG A 90 37.05 -9.41 3.93
CA ARG A 90 37.01 -10.10 2.63
C ARG A 90 36.36 -9.25 1.54
N SER A 91 36.29 -7.93 1.70
CA SER A 91 35.65 -7.02 0.74
C SER A 91 36.18 -7.16 -0.70
N SER A 92 37.34 -7.79 -0.95
CA SER A 92 37.87 -7.99 -2.31
C SER A 92 36.97 -8.87 -3.18
N ILE A 93 36.20 -9.75 -2.55
CA ILE A 93 35.30 -10.69 -3.21
C ILE A 93 33.82 -10.43 -2.88
N TYR A 94 33.53 -9.68 -1.82
CA TYR A 94 32.17 -9.31 -1.39
C TYR A 94 31.74 -7.89 -1.77
N SER A 95 32.55 -7.13 -2.52
CA SER A 95 32.18 -5.76 -2.93
C SER A 95 31.37 -5.70 -4.22
N ASP A 96 31.00 -6.82 -4.83
CA ASP A 96 30.23 -6.79 -6.06
C ASP A 96 28.74 -6.45 -5.81
N ARG A 97 27.96 -6.25 -6.87
CA ARG A 97 26.52 -5.97 -6.76
C ARG A 97 25.68 -7.02 -7.49
N PRO A 98 24.44 -7.28 -7.02
CA PRO A 98 23.51 -8.14 -7.74
C PRO A 98 23.31 -7.61 -9.17
N HIS A 99 23.38 -8.51 -10.16
CA HIS A 99 23.02 -8.15 -11.53
C HIS A 99 21.51 -8.15 -11.67
N LEU A 100 20.92 -6.96 -11.57
CA LEU A 100 19.48 -6.76 -11.77
C LEU A 100 19.21 -6.49 -13.25
N ILE A 101 18.42 -7.33 -13.89
CA ILE A 101 18.05 -7.16 -15.30
C ILE A 101 17.04 -6.02 -15.43
N MET A 102 16.05 -5.95 -14.54
CA MET A 102 15.09 -4.85 -14.53
C MET A 102 15.79 -3.53 -14.20
N GLY A 103 16.36 -3.41 -13.00
CA GLY A 103 16.96 -2.15 -12.54
C GLY A 103 18.26 -1.77 -13.27
N GLY A 104 19.10 -2.75 -13.59
CA GLY A 104 20.37 -2.53 -14.28
C GLY A 104 20.18 -2.48 -15.80
N ASP A 105 20.11 -3.65 -16.44
CA ASP A 105 20.16 -3.76 -17.91
C ASP A 105 19.07 -2.95 -18.61
N LEU A 106 17.83 -3.02 -18.12
CA LEU A 106 16.68 -2.44 -18.80
C LEU A 106 16.43 -0.98 -18.39
N VAL A 107 16.65 -0.60 -17.13
CA VAL A 107 16.44 0.79 -16.69
C VAL A 107 17.71 1.64 -16.75
N GLY A 108 18.86 1.09 -16.36
CA GLY A 108 20.17 1.75 -16.43
C GLY A 108 20.71 2.25 -15.09
N TYR A 109 20.17 1.81 -13.95
CA TYR A 109 20.71 2.18 -12.63
C TYR A 109 22.08 1.57 -12.36
N ASP A 110 22.48 0.53 -13.09
CA ASP A 110 23.81 -0.07 -13.10
C ASP A 110 24.90 0.88 -13.63
N ARG A 111 24.55 2.09 -14.09
CA ARG A 111 25.51 3.15 -14.42
C ARG A 111 25.91 3.99 -13.21
N THR A 112 25.12 3.94 -12.15
CA THR A 112 25.44 4.58 -10.87
C THR A 112 26.38 3.67 -10.06
N PHE A 113 27.36 4.23 -9.37
CA PHE A 113 28.27 3.44 -8.52
C PHE A 113 27.55 2.67 -7.38
N VAL A 114 26.26 2.94 -7.14
CA VAL A 114 25.42 2.24 -6.17
C VAL A 114 25.18 0.79 -6.59
N LEU A 115 24.78 0.55 -7.84
CA LEU A 115 24.52 -0.80 -8.40
C LEU A 115 25.61 -1.30 -9.33
N GLN A 116 26.58 -0.46 -9.72
CA GLN A 116 27.71 -0.92 -10.53
C GLN A 116 28.45 -2.09 -9.86
N PRO A 117 28.83 -3.11 -10.65
CA PRO A 117 29.79 -4.11 -10.23
C PRO A 117 31.11 -3.50 -9.76
N TYR A 118 31.84 -4.22 -8.91
CA TYR A 118 33.13 -3.74 -8.44
C TYR A 118 34.15 -3.72 -9.58
N GLY A 119 34.69 -2.54 -9.92
CA GLY A 119 35.59 -2.38 -11.06
C GLY A 119 36.19 -0.98 -11.17
N GLU A 120 36.93 -0.71 -12.24
CA GLU A 120 37.58 0.60 -12.45
C GLU A 120 36.58 1.75 -12.57
N ILE A 121 35.50 1.57 -13.34
CA ILE A 121 34.46 2.59 -13.52
C ILE A 121 33.86 2.97 -12.16
N TRP A 122 33.49 1.97 -11.36
CA TRP A 122 33.01 2.16 -10.00
C TRP A 122 34.03 2.93 -9.14
N ARG A 123 35.31 2.55 -9.17
CA ARG A 123 36.38 3.23 -8.40
C ARG A 123 36.51 4.70 -8.79
N LYS A 124 36.43 5.01 -10.09
CA LYS A 124 36.53 6.39 -10.61
C LYS A 124 35.36 7.26 -10.12
N GLN A 125 34.11 6.83 -10.34
CA GLN A 125 32.93 7.55 -9.86
C GLN A 125 32.98 7.73 -8.33
N ARG A 126 33.29 6.63 -7.62
CA ARG A 126 33.35 6.62 -6.16
C ARG A 126 34.40 7.58 -5.62
N LYS A 127 35.58 7.66 -6.26
CA LYS A 127 36.66 8.55 -5.86
C LYS A 127 36.26 10.02 -5.95
N MET A 128 35.54 10.42 -7.01
CA MET A 128 35.05 11.80 -7.16
C MET A 128 34.17 12.20 -5.98
N VAL A 129 33.15 11.38 -5.68
CA VAL A 129 32.22 11.65 -4.58
C VAL A 129 32.91 11.60 -3.22
N ALA A 130 33.77 10.61 -2.98
CA ALA A 130 34.47 10.48 -1.71
C ALA A 130 35.47 11.62 -1.46
N ALA A 131 36.10 12.18 -2.50
CA ALA A 131 36.99 13.33 -2.35
C ALA A 131 36.21 14.59 -1.95
N ASP A 132 35.07 14.82 -2.60
CA ASP A 132 34.21 15.98 -2.40
C ASP A 132 33.52 16.00 -1.03
N PHE A 133 33.10 14.82 -0.55
CA PHE A 133 32.42 14.62 0.73
C PHE A 133 33.32 14.02 1.82
N SER A 134 34.64 14.09 1.65
CA SER A 134 35.61 13.71 2.70
C SER A 134 35.52 14.65 3.91
N GLN A 135 35.93 14.15 5.07
CA GLN A 135 35.96 14.93 6.31
C GLN A 135 36.70 16.26 6.18
N SER A 136 37.78 16.32 5.39
CA SER A 136 38.57 17.54 5.15
C SER A 136 37.90 18.54 4.20
N THR A 137 37.02 18.09 3.30
CA THR A 137 36.41 18.93 2.26
C THR A 137 35.03 19.43 2.65
N VAL A 138 34.23 18.61 3.34
CA VAL A 138 32.85 18.93 3.78
C VAL A 138 32.70 20.27 4.52
N PRO A 139 33.67 20.77 5.33
CA PRO A 139 33.53 22.06 6.00
C PRO A 139 33.16 23.24 5.09
N ARG A 140 33.50 23.17 3.79
CA ARG A 140 33.09 24.18 2.80
C ARG A 140 31.57 24.29 2.61
N TYR A 141 30.80 23.31 3.07
CA TYR A 141 29.33 23.25 2.96
C TYR A 141 28.60 23.56 4.27
N TRP A 142 29.31 23.71 5.39
CA TRP A 142 28.68 23.89 6.71
C TRP A 142 27.76 25.11 6.76
N ASN A 143 28.20 26.25 6.21
CA ASN A 143 27.37 27.46 6.17
C ASN A 143 26.02 27.23 5.46
N LEU A 144 26.02 26.46 4.37
CA LEU A 144 24.80 26.11 3.64
C LEU A 144 23.89 25.21 4.50
N GLN A 145 24.45 24.17 5.10
CA GLN A 145 23.71 23.23 5.96
C GLN A 145 23.06 23.97 7.14
N GLU A 146 23.83 24.79 7.85
CA GLU A 146 23.34 25.61 8.96
C GLU A 146 22.30 26.63 8.52
N THR A 147 22.53 27.34 7.41
CA THR A 147 21.57 28.34 6.90
C THR A 147 20.24 27.69 6.53
N GLN A 148 20.27 26.51 5.88
CA GLN A 148 19.04 25.82 5.51
C GLN A 148 18.36 25.20 6.73
N ALA A 149 19.09 24.72 7.73
CA ALA A 149 18.52 24.29 9.02
C ALA A 149 17.80 25.45 9.72
N ARG A 150 18.44 26.61 9.86
CA ARG A 150 17.84 27.82 10.44
C ARG A 150 16.58 28.25 9.67
N LYS A 151 16.64 28.30 8.34
CA LYS A 151 15.46 28.59 7.50
C LYS A 151 14.36 27.56 7.65
N MET A 152 14.70 26.28 7.80
CA MET A 152 13.73 25.21 8.05
C MET A 152 12.93 25.54 9.32
N ILE A 153 13.63 25.84 10.40
CA ILE A 153 13.01 26.07 11.71
C ILE A 153 12.20 27.36 11.74
N CYS A 154 12.68 28.45 11.16
CA CYS A 154 11.88 29.68 11.06
C CYS A 154 10.54 29.45 10.34
N ASN A 155 10.51 28.62 9.28
CA ASN A 155 9.28 28.32 8.57
C ASN A 155 8.37 27.36 9.35
N ILE A 156 8.95 26.40 10.07
CA ILE A 156 8.18 25.47 10.92
C ILE A 156 7.58 26.22 12.11
N LEU A 157 8.30 27.16 12.72
CA LEU A 157 7.76 28.00 13.80
C LEU A 157 6.64 28.92 13.32
N ALA A 158 6.72 29.39 12.06
CA ALA A 158 5.64 30.18 11.46
C ALA A 158 4.38 29.32 11.16
N ASP A 159 4.56 28.07 10.76
CA ASP A 159 3.48 27.11 10.52
C ASP A 159 3.95 25.67 10.81
N PRO A 160 3.65 25.12 12.01
CA PRO A 160 4.07 23.78 12.41
C PRO A 160 3.55 22.66 11.50
N SER A 161 2.43 22.88 10.79
CA SER A 161 1.87 21.89 9.85
C SER A 161 2.81 21.62 8.66
N THR A 162 3.80 22.49 8.44
CA THR A 162 4.76 22.37 7.35
C THR A 162 5.99 21.53 7.69
N LEU A 163 6.09 20.91 8.87
CA LEU A 163 7.27 20.13 9.32
C LEU A 163 7.85 19.21 8.24
N VAL A 164 7.05 18.23 7.77
CA VAL A 164 7.49 17.25 6.76
C VAL A 164 7.88 17.94 5.45
N ARG A 165 7.10 18.95 5.06
CA ARG A 165 7.31 19.74 3.85
C ARG A 165 8.63 20.51 3.90
N GLN A 166 8.93 21.19 5.00
CA GLN A 166 10.16 21.96 5.19
C GLN A 166 11.39 21.04 5.27
N ILE A 167 11.31 19.90 5.97
CA ILE A 167 12.40 18.91 5.98
C ILE A 167 12.73 18.47 4.55
N LYS A 168 11.71 18.06 3.80
CA LYS A 168 11.86 17.63 2.40
C LYS A 168 12.48 18.72 1.52
N LEU A 169 11.92 19.93 1.57
CA LEU A 169 12.39 21.06 0.76
C LEU A 169 13.84 21.45 1.09
N ARG A 170 14.19 21.54 2.37
CA ARG A 170 15.50 22.05 2.81
C ARG A 170 16.62 21.05 2.56
N ILE A 171 16.37 19.76 2.78
CA ILE A 171 17.33 18.70 2.45
C ILE A 171 17.54 18.62 0.94
N ALA A 172 16.48 18.68 0.15
CA ALA A 172 16.58 18.75 -1.31
C ALA A 172 17.38 19.98 -1.77
N THR A 173 17.12 21.13 -1.16
CA THR A 173 17.86 22.37 -1.43
C THR A 173 19.35 22.20 -1.18
N ILE A 174 19.72 21.63 -0.02
CA ILE A 174 21.11 21.39 0.36
C ILE A 174 21.80 20.49 -0.68
N ILE A 175 21.23 19.31 -0.98
CA ILE A 175 21.91 18.32 -1.82
C ILE A 175 22.03 18.80 -3.28
N ILE A 176 21.01 19.46 -3.81
CA ILE A 176 21.06 20.02 -5.17
C ILE A 176 22.07 21.16 -5.26
N ARG A 177 22.16 22.00 -4.22
CA ARG A 177 23.11 23.11 -4.16
C ARG A 177 24.56 22.63 -4.08
N VAL A 178 24.85 21.58 -3.32
CA VAL A 178 26.22 21.03 -3.23
C VAL A 178 26.59 20.17 -4.43
N THR A 179 25.61 19.56 -5.10
CA THR A 179 25.88 18.70 -6.27
C THR A 179 26.04 19.53 -7.53
N TYR A 180 25.11 20.45 -7.81
CA TYR A 180 25.00 21.16 -9.09
C TYR A 180 25.14 22.68 -8.99
N GLY A 181 25.25 23.25 -7.78
CA GLY A 181 25.33 24.71 -7.63
C GLY A 181 24.00 25.43 -7.90
N TYR A 182 22.87 24.75 -7.66
CA TYR A 182 21.53 25.26 -7.94
C TYR A 182 20.67 25.38 -6.68
N TYR A 183 19.85 26.43 -6.58
CA TYR A 183 18.79 26.52 -5.59
C TYR A 183 17.46 26.17 -6.23
N ILE A 184 16.76 25.19 -5.66
CA ILE A 184 15.41 24.85 -6.10
C ILE A 184 14.46 26.03 -5.93
N LYS A 185 13.62 26.24 -6.93
CA LYS A 185 12.68 27.36 -6.98
C LYS A 185 11.40 27.07 -6.21
N SER A 186 10.94 25.82 -6.26
CA SER A 186 9.75 25.33 -5.58
C SER A 186 9.80 23.80 -5.44
N GLU A 187 8.76 23.21 -4.87
CA GLU A 187 8.59 21.75 -4.78
C GLU A 187 8.27 21.09 -6.13
N GLN A 188 7.91 21.89 -7.13
CA GLN A 188 7.64 21.45 -8.49
C GLN A 188 8.87 21.63 -9.40
N ASP A 189 10.00 22.07 -8.84
CA ASP A 189 11.23 22.21 -9.61
C ASP A 189 11.65 20.84 -10.19
N PRO A 190 11.82 20.71 -11.52
CA PRO A 190 12.18 19.44 -12.15
C PRO A 190 13.49 18.83 -11.62
N PHE A 191 14.42 19.66 -11.13
CA PHE A 191 15.66 19.16 -10.52
C PHE A 191 15.43 18.52 -9.15
N PHE A 192 14.23 18.66 -8.61
CA PHE A 192 13.77 17.96 -7.42
C PHE A 192 12.80 16.82 -7.73
N THR A 193 11.76 17.04 -8.54
CA THR A 193 10.71 16.05 -8.80
C THR A 193 11.19 14.85 -9.61
N SER A 194 12.04 15.06 -10.62
CA SER A 194 12.54 13.98 -11.49
C SER A 194 13.48 13.02 -10.72
N PRO A 195 14.46 13.50 -9.93
CA PRO A 195 15.27 12.62 -9.08
C PRO A 195 14.47 11.85 -8.02
N MET A 196 13.43 12.45 -7.41
CA MET A 196 12.55 11.74 -6.48
C MET A 196 11.76 10.62 -7.18
N THR A 197 11.24 10.89 -8.38
CA THR A 197 10.56 9.87 -9.20
C THR A 197 11.52 8.75 -9.61
N ALA A 198 12.75 9.11 -10.00
CA ALA A 198 13.80 8.14 -10.30
C ALA A 198 14.17 7.29 -9.07
N MET A 199 14.11 7.84 -7.85
CA MET A 199 14.35 7.08 -6.63
C MET A 199 13.21 6.11 -6.30
N GLU A 200 11.96 6.52 -6.49
CA GLU A 200 10.80 5.63 -6.32
C GLU A 200 10.89 4.42 -7.26
N ASN A 201 11.17 4.67 -8.54
CA ASN A 201 11.40 3.63 -9.55
C ASN A 201 12.60 2.74 -9.17
N PHE A 202 13.68 3.31 -8.62
CA PHE A 202 14.83 2.56 -8.14
C PHE A 202 14.45 1.61 -7.01
N SER A 203 13.67 2.09 -6.03
CA SER A 203 13.22 1.31 -4.87
C SER A 203 12.42 0.08 -5.33
N GLN A 204 11.52 0.26 -6.30
CA GLN A 204 10.74 -0.82 -6.90
C GLN A 204 11.59 -1.75 -7.79
N ALA A 205 12.56 -1.22 -8.53
CA ALA A 205 13.42 -2.00 -9.42
C ALA A 205 14.45 -2.85 -8.65
N ALA A 206 14.89 -2.39 -7.48
CA ALA A 206 15.92 -3.03 -6.68
C ALA A 206 15.36 -3.96 -5.58
N ALA A 207 14.03 -4.00 -5.41
CA ALA A 207 13.37 -4.86 -4.45
C ALA A 207 13.58 -6.35 -4.83
N PRO A 208 14.19 -7.16 -3.94
CA PRO A 208 14.44 -8.58 -4.22
C PRO A 208 13.12 -9.32 -4.47
N GLY A 209 13.05 -10.10 -5.56
CA GLY A 209 11.86 -10.90 -5.87
C GLY A 209 10.77 -10.18 -6.67
N SER A 210 10.88 -8.86 -6.88
CA SER A 210 9.82 -8.08 -7.54
C SER A 210 9.68 -8.30 -9.04
N TRP A 211 10.73 -8.78 -9.71
CA TRP A 211 10.72 -8.94 -11.17
C TRP A 211 11.22 -10.31 -11.61
N ILE A 212 10.36 -11.07 -12.30
CA ILE A 212 10.70 -12.40 -12.80
C ILE A 212 11.88 -12.36 -13.80
N VAL A 213 12.06 -11.24 -14.51
CA VAL A 213 13.18 -11.01 -15.44
C VAL A 213 14.55 -11.04 -14.74
N ASP A 214 14.61 -10.73 -13.44
CA ASP A 214 15.85 -10.81 -12.67
C ASP A 214 16.26 -12.26 -12.39
N PHE A 215 15.30 -13.20 -12.39
CA PHE A 215 15.56 -14.64 -12.26
C PHE A 215 15.69 -15.34 -13.61
N ILE A 216 14.99 -14.85 -14.64
CA ILE A 216 15.05 -15.39 -16.01
C ILE A 216 15.46 -14.26 -16.97
N PRO A 217 16.77 -13.96 -17.08
CA PRO A 217 17.28 -12.84 -17.87
C PRO A 217 16.88 -12.87 -19.34
N GLN A 218 16.63 -14.06 -19.90
CA GLN A 218 16.22 -14.23 -21.30
C GLN A 218 14.88 -13.55 -21.60
N LEU A 219 14.03 -13.32 -20.57
CA LEU A 219 12.76 -12.60 -20.73
C LEU A 219 12.97 -11.16 -21.21
N LYS A 220 14.16 -10.57 -21.00
CA LYS A 220 14.48 -9.22 -21.49
C LYS A 220 14.46 -9.09 -23.01
N ASN A 221 14.55 -10.22 -23.72
CA ASN A 221 14.53 -10.29 -25.18
C ASN A 221 13.14 -10.58 -25.75
N LEU A 222 12.10 -10.68 -24.91
CA LEU A 222 10.74 -10.87 -25.40
C LEU A 222 10.31 -9.67 -26.25
N PRO A 223 9.55 -9.90 -27.34
CA PRO A 223 8.89 -8.81 -28.04
C PRO A 223 7.92 -8.08 -27.08
N SER A 224 7.92 -6.75 -27.09
CA SER A 224 7.09 -5.93 -26.19
C SER A 224 5.58 -6.17 -26.34
N TRP A 225 5.14 -6.76 -27.46
CA TRP A 225 3.73 -7.11 -27.70
C TRP A 225 3.30 -8.42 -27.02
N MET A 226 4.22 -9.25 -26.54
CA MET A 226 3.91 -10.56 -25.99
C MET A 226 3.25 -10.45 -24.60
N PRO A 227 2.17 -11.21 -24.31
CA PRO A 227 1.56 -11.24 -22.98
C PRO A 227 2.59 -11.52 -21.88
N GLY A 228 2.58 -10.73 -20.80
CA GLY A 228 3.56 -10.81 -19.71
C GLY A 228 4.85 -10.00 -19.92
N ALA A 229 5.10 -9.43 -21.11
CA ALA A 229 6.27 -8.60 -21.40
C ALA A 229 6.09 -7.10 -21.02
N GLY A 230 5.01 -6.74 -20.33
CA GLY A 230 4.69 -5.35 -19.97
C GLY A 230 5.77 -4.64 -19.15
N PHE A 231 6.61 -5.40 -18.43
CA PHE A 231 7.77 -4.85 -17.70
C PHE A 231 8.79 -4.18 -18.61
N LEU A 232 8.89 -4.55 -19.90
CA LEU A 232 9.80 -3.91 -20.85
C LEU A 232 9.42 -2.46 -21.13
N GLU A 233 8.11 -2.18 -21.22
CA GLU A 233 7.63 -0.81 -21.39
C GLU A 233 7.85 -0.01 -20.10
N THR A 234 7.56 -0.58 -18.93
CA THR A 234 7.91 0.02 -17.63
C THR A 234 9.41 0.33 -17.53
N ALA A 235 10.28 -0.58 -17.97
CA ALA A 235 11.71 -0.36 -17.90
C ALA A 235 12.18 0.74 -18.85
N LYS A 236 11.66 0.78 -20.08
CA LYS A 236 11.87 1.89 -21.02
C LYS A 236 11.36 3.20 -20.43
N VAL A 237 10.21 3.16 -19.74
CA VAL A 237 9.63 4.33 -19.09
C VAL A 237 10.60 4.89 -18.06
N TRP A 238 11.06 4.03 -17.15
CA TRP A 238 11.97 4.39 -16.06
C TRP A 238 13.35 4.78 -16.56
N ARG A 239 13.85 4.16 -17.63
CA ARG A 239 15.12 4.52 -18.28
C ARG A 239 15.14 5.98 -18.72
N ASN A 240 14.05 6.45 -19.34
CA ASN A 240 13.98 7.85 -19.75
C ASN A 240 13.99 8.79 -18.53
N ILE A 241 13.20 8.46 -17.50
CA ILE A 241 13.13 9.26 -16.27
C ILE A 241 14.50 9.34 -15.59
N VAL A 242 15.19 8.22 -15.39
CA VAL A 242 16.52 8.23 -14.75
C VAL A 242 17.55 8.95 -15.60
N THR A 243 17.49 8.81 -16.92
CA THR A 243 18.41 9.52 -17.83
C THR A 243 18.20 11.03 -17.73
N GLU A 244 16.96 11.50 -17.81
CA GLU A 244 16.64 12.92 -17.69
C GLU A 244 16.99 13.47 -16.29
N ALA A 245 16.58 12.80 -15.23
CA ALA A 245 16.86 13.18 -13.85
C ALA A 245 18.36 13.27 -13.55
N THR A 246 19.18 12.53 -14.30
CA THR A 246 20.63 12.46 -14.14
C THR A 246 21.34 13.52 -15.00
N TRP A 247 21.00 13.63 -16.28
CA TRP A 247 21.71 14.52 -17.21
C TRP A 247 21.26 15.97 -17.11
N SER A 248 19.97 16.25 -16.92
CA SER A 248 19.44 17.63 -16.97
C SER A 248 20.06 18.56 -15.93
N PRO A 249 20.18 18.19 -14.63
CA PRO A 249 20.81 19.05 -13.63
C PRO A 249 22.31 19.27 -13.90
N TYR A 250 23.00 18.24 -14.41
CA TYR A 250 24.41 18.36 -14.78
C TYR A 250 24.63 19.31 -15.96
N LEU A 251 23.85 19.16 -17.03
CA LEU A 251 23.96 20.03 -18.22
C LEU A 251 23.69 21.49 -17.84
N TRP A 252 22.73 21.73 -16.95
CA TRP A 252 22.53 23.06 -16.37
C TRP A 252 23.76 23.54 -15.60
N CYS A 253 24.33 22.70 -14.73
CA CYS A 253 25.51 23.03 -13.94
C CYS A 253 26.71 23.38 -14.84
N LYS A 254 27.01 22.57 -15.86
CA LYS A 254 28.11 22.79 -16.81
C LYS A 254 27.98 24.15 -17.49
N LYS A 255 26.83 24.40 -18.14
CA LYS A 255 26.54 25.67 -18.81
C LYS A 255 26.65 26.88 -17.88
N ASN A 256 26.12 26.78 -16.67
CA ASN A 256 26.13 27.90 -15.72
C ASN A 256 27.48 28.07 -15.02
N THR A 257 28.33 27.05 -14.99
CA THR A 257 29.73 27.16 -14.53
C THR A 257 30.54 27.97 -15.54
N GLU A 258 30.39 27.69 -16.84
CA GLU A 258 31.02 28.47 -17.92
C GLU A 258 30.60 29.95 -17.90
N LEU A 259 29.33 30.23 -17.55
CA LEU A 259 28.79 31.58 -17.44
C LEU A 259 29.10 32.27 -16.10
N GLY A 260 29.72 31.59 -15.14
CA GLY A 260 29.97 32.11 -13.79
C GLY A 260 28.72 32.33 -12.92
N THR A 261 27.59 31.72 -13.28
CA THR A 261 26.29 31.83 -12.59
C THR A 261 25.96 30.63 -11.70
N ALA A 262 26.62 29.48 -11.90
CA ALA A 262 26.49 28.33 -11.03
C ALA A 262 27.10 28.65 -9.66
N LEU A 263 26.40 28.27 -8.60
CA LEU A 263 26.85 28.59 -7.26
C LEU A 263 27.95 27.60 -6.84
N THR A 264 29.09 28.12 -6.39
CA THR A 264 30.25 27.33 -5.96
C THR A 264 30.46 27.42 -4.44
N PRO A 265 31.16 26.47 -3.82
CA PRO A 265 31.58 25.18 -4.39
C PRO A 265 30.38 24.26 -4.68
N SER A 266 30.55 23.35 -5.64
CA SER A 266 29.65 22.22 -5.90
C SER A 266 30.43 21.08 -6.56
N LEU A 267 30.03 19.82 -6.36
CA LEU A 267 30.73 18.64 -6.91
C LEU A 267 30.94 18.76 -8.42
N CYS A 268 29.85 18.98 -9.17
CA CYS A 268 29.93 19.09 -10.63
C CYS A 268 30.67 20.36 -11.07
N GLY A 269 30.40 21.50 -10.43
CA GLY A 269 31.04 22.77 -10.78
C GLY A 269 32.56 22.76 -10.56
N SER A 270 33.02 22.13 -9.48
CA SER A 270 34.45 21.97 -9.19
C SER A 270 35.15 21.13 -10.25
N VAL A 271 34.60 19.96 -10.60
CA VAL A 271 35.21 19.09 -11.62
C VAL A 271 35.18 19.76 -13.01
N VAL A 272 34.10 20.46 -13.37
CA VAL A 272 34.03 21.20 -14.64
C VAL A 272 35.05 22.34 -14.69
N SER A 273 35.24 23.06 -13.58
CA SER A 273 36.23 24.14 -13.49
C SER A 273 37.68 23.64 -13.56
N GLU A 274 37.99 22.51 -12.92
CA GLU A 274 39.31 21.87 -13.01
C GLU A 274 39.64 21.40 -14.44
N ALA A 275 38.63 21.04 -15.22
CA ALA A 275 38.75 20.68 -16.63
C ALA A 275 38.72 21.88 -17.60
N ASN A 276 38.85 23.13 -17.11
CA ASN A 276 38.73 24.36 -17.91
C ASN A 276 37.41 24.45 -18.73
N GLY A 277 36.33 23.85 -18.24
CA GLY A 277 35.01 23.85 -18.90
C GLY A 277 34.75 22.68 -19.85
N GLU A 278 35.77 21.92 -20.27
CA GLU A 278 35.64 20.85 -21.26
C GLU A 278 36.18 19.50 -20.74
N PRO A 279 35.44 18.80 -19.86
CA PRO A 279 35.77 17.42 -19.53
C PRO A 279 35.64 16.53 -20.78
N SER A 280 36.46 15.49 -20.89
CA SER A 280 36.26 14.47 -21.92
C SER A 280 34.89 13.80 -21.76
N LYS A 281 34.33 13.25 -22.84
CA LYS A 281 33.02 12.57 -22.79
C LYS A 281 32.97 11.45 -21.75
N GLU A 282 34.07 10.73 -21.57
CA GLU A 282 34.17 9.67 -20.57
C GLU A 282 34.18 10.22 -19.14
N GLU A 283 34.91 11.32 -18.88
CA GLU A 283 34.92 11.99 -17.58
C GLU A 283 33.57 12.61 -17.24
N GLU A 284 32.91 13.19 -18.24
CA GLU A 284 31.57 13.75 -18.14
C GLU A 284 30.55 12.67 -17.76
N GLU A 285 30.54 11.52 -18.45
CA GLU A 285 29.64 10.42 -18.13
C GLU A 285 29.90 9.85 -16.73
N LEU A 286 31.17 9.70 -16.32
CA LEU A 286 31.52 9.29 -14.95
C LEU A 286 30.98 10.26 -13.90
N LEU A 287 31.18 11.56 -14.10
CA LEU A 287 30.74 12.61 -13.18
C LEU A 287 29.21 12.67 -13.05
N VAL A 288 28.50 12.60 -14.17
CA VAL A 288 27.04 12.66 -14.24
C VAL A 288 26.40 11.55 -13.41
N TRP A 289 26.85 10.30 -13.59
CA TRP A 289 26.31 9.17 -12.84
C TRP A 289 26.77 9.16 -11.37
N ALA A 290 27.96 9.68 -11.08
CA ALA A 290 28.42 9.90 -9.71
C ALA A 290 27.53 10.93 -8.97
N ALA A 291 27.18 12.04 -9.63
CA ALA A 291 26.29 13.08 -9.11
C ALA A 291 24.85 12.57 -8.91
N SER A 292 24.34 11.74 -9.84
CA SER A 292 23.04 11.09 -9.70
C SER A 292 22.96 10.20 -8.46
N ALA A 293 24.04 9.46 -8.15
CA ALA A 293 24.12 8.67 -6.93
C ALA A 293 24.13 9.54 -5.65
N VAL A 294 24.73 10.74 -5.69
CA VAL A 294 24.71 11.70 -4.58
C VAL A 294 23.29 12.23 -4.34
N MET A 295 22.58 12.59 -5.41
CA MET A 295 21.18 13.01 -5.34
C MET A 295 20.32 11.93 -4.70
N GLY A 296 20.47 10.70 -5.18
CA GLY A 296 19.70 9.59 -4.66
C GLY A 296 20.00 9.26 -3.20
N GLY A 297 21.28 9.15 -2.85
CA GLY A 297 21.72 8.80 -1.51
C GLY A 297 21.54 9.90 -0.48
N GLY A 298 21.54 11.18 -0.87
CA GLY A 298 21.55 12.34 0.03
C GLY A 298 20.19 13.00 0.29
N MET A 299 19.15 12.68 -0.49
CA MET A 299 17.79 13.18 -0.26
C MET A 299 17.04 12.34 0.77
N ASP A 300 16.62 11.14 0.38
CA ASP A 300 15.61 10.34 1.09
C ASP A 300 16.09 9.88 2.48
N THR A 301 17.37 9.50 2.59
CA THR A 301 17.99 9.03 3.83
C THR A 301 18.08 10.13 4.91
N ASN A 302 18.47 11.35 4.51
CA ASN A 302 18.52 12.50 5.42
C ASN A 302 17.09 12.90 5.85
N MET A 303 16.11 12.84 4.94
CA MET A 303 14.70 13.13 5.28
C MET A 303 14.17 12.15 6.33
N SER A 304 14.39 10.84 6.11
CA SER A 304 14.00 9.79 7.05
C SER A 304 14.67 9.96 8.41
N THR A 305 15.97 10.28 8.45
CA THR A 305 16.71 10.52 9.69
C THR A 305 16.19 11.75 10.45
N ALA A 306 15.96 12.87 9.74
CA ALA A 306 15.45 14.08 10.37
C ALA A 306 14.05 13.86 10.96
N LEU A 307 13.15 13.18 10.24
CA LEU A 307 11.82 12.83 10.75
C LEU A 307 11.90 11.89 11.97
N THR A 308 12.82 10.94 11.96
CA THR A 308 13.09 10.06 13.11
C THR A 308 13.53 10.88 14.33
N PHE A 309 14.40 11.87 14.15
CA PHE A 309 14.80 12.76 15.23
C PHE A 309 13.60 13.51 15.84
N PHE A 310 12.75 14.13 15.02
CA PHE A 310 11.55 14.81 15.53
C PHE A 310 10.63 13.84 16.29
N MET A 311 10.41 12.64 15.76
CA MET A 311 9.65 11.60 16.44
C MET A 311 10.27 11.21 17.79
N ALA A 312 11.58 10.98 17.84
CA ALA A 312 12.28 10.64 19.07
C ALA A 312 12.16 11.75 20.14
N MET A 313 12.26 13.02 19.74
CA MET A 313 12.15 14.15 20.67
C MET A 313 10.73 14.36 21.18
N ILE A 314 9.69 13.99 20.43
CA ILE A 314 8.30 13.96 20.90
C ILE A 314 8.11 12.87 21.97
N LEU A 315 8.72 11.70 21.76
CA LEU A 315 8.57 10.53 22.63
C LEU A 315 9.45 10.60 23.89
N HIS A 316 10.54 11.36 23.84
CA HIS A 316 11.56 11.43 24.90
C HIS A 316 11.90 12.87 25.28
N PRO A 317 10.96 13.61 25.89
CA PRO A 317 11.17 15.01 26.27
C PRO A 317 12.34 15.18 27.26
N ASP A 318 12.60 14.21 28.14
CA ASP A 318 13.73 14.24 29.08
C ASP A 318 15.09 14.25 28.38
N ILE A 319 15.21 13.51 27.27
CA ILE A 319 16.42 13.50 26.44
C ILE A 319 16.57 14.83 25.71
N GLN A 320 15.46 15.39 25.23
CA GLN A 320 15.43 16.71 24.59
C GLN A 320 15.94 17.80 25.55
N GLU A 321 15.47 17.79 26.80
CA GLU A 321 15.89 18.73 27.85
C GLU A 321 17.38 18.61 28.18
N LYS A 322 17.88 17.39 28.37
CA LYS A 322 19.32 17.15 28.63
C LYS A 322 20.21 17.64 27.49
N ALA A 323 19.80 17.38 26.24
CA ALA A 323 20.56 17.82 25.07
C ALA A 323 20.55 19.34 24.92
N ARG A 324 19.42 19.98 25.22
CA ARG A 324 19.32 21.45 25.29
C ARG A 324 20.22 22.03 26.38
N ALA A 325 20.23 21.43 27.57
CA ALA A 325 21.08 21.88 28.68
C ALA A 325 22.58 21.77 28.34
N GLU A 326 23.00 20.72 27.64
CA GLU A 326 24.38 20.63 27.12
C GLU A 326 24.68 21.79 26.18
N ILE A 327 23.82 22.04 25.19
CA ILE A 327 23.97 23.15 24.24
C ILE A 327 24.05 24.49 24.97
N ASP A 328 23.14 24.78 25.89
CA ASP A 328 23.11 26.04 26.63
C ASP A 328 24.38 26.24 27.47
N SER A 329 24.91 25.16 28.06
CA SER A 329 26.12 25.22 28.88
C SER A 329 27.42 25.42 28.08
N VAL A 330 27.50 24.84 26.88
CA VAL A 330 28.72 24.83 26.05
C VAL A 330 28.74 25.99 25.06
N VAL A 331 27.61 26.25 24.39
CA VAL A 331 27.46 27.26 23.35
C VAL A 331 27.04 28.61 23.95
N GLY A 332 26.23 28.59 25.01
CA GLY A 332 25.59 29.78 25.59
C GLY A 332 24.35 30.24 24.82
N LEU A 333 23.77 31.35 25.27
CA LEU A 333 22.54 31.92 24.69
C LEU A 333 22.80 33.09 23.71
N ASP A 334 24.06 33.53 23.57
CA ASP A 334 24.44 34.69 22.76
C ASP A 334 24.57 34.37 21.26
N ARG A 335 24.63 33.08 20.89
CA ARG A 335 24.71 32.62 19.50
C ARG A 335 24.03 31.27 19.30
N LEU A 336 23.65 30.97 18.06
CA LEU A 336 23.20 29.64 17.69
C LEU A 336 24.37 28.66 17.59
N PRO A 337 24.15 27.35 17.84
CA PRO A 337 25.13 26.31 17.56
C PRO A 337 25.53 26.27 16.09
N SER A 338 26.75 25.78 15.85
CA SER A 338 27.34 25.56 14.54
C SER A 338 27.91 24.15 14.45
N ILE A 339 28.15 23.64 13.24
CA ILE A 339 28.72 22.30 13.06
C ILE A 339 30.12 22.20 13.70
N ALA A 340 30.84 23.32 13.82
CA ALA A 340 32.14 23.37 14.49
C ALA A 340 32.07 23.08 16.00
N ASP A 341 30.90 23.18 16.62
CA ASP A 341 30.70 22.87 18.05
C ASP A 341 30.56 21.36 18.32
N ARG A 342 30.53 20.52 17.27
CA ARG A 342 30.25 19.08 17.37
C ARG A 342 31.14 18.34 18.36
N ASP A 343 32.44 18.59 18.35
CA ASP A 343 33.39 17.89 19.23
C ASP A 343 33.21 18.27 20.71
N SER A 344 32.55 19.40 20.99
CA SER A 344 32.25 19.89 22.34
C SER A 344 30.86 19.49 22.84
N LEU A 345 30.05 18.79 22.02
CA LEU A 345 28.67 18.39 22.34
C LEU A 345 28.50 16.86 22.32
N PRO A 346 29.19 16.13 23.23
CA PRO A 346 29.20 14.67 23.23
C PRO A 346 27.85 14.02 23.49
N TYR A 347 26.96 14.63 24.28
CA TYR A 347 25.61 14.11 24.50
C TYR A 347 24.72 14.33 23.28
N VAL A 348 24.77 15.49 22.62
CA VAL A 348 24.07 15.70 21.33
C VAL A 348 24.55 14.69 20.27
N ASN A 349 25.86 14.42 20.19
CA ASN A 349 26.38 13.37 19.31
C ASN A 349 25.82 11.99 19.65
N SER A 350 25.64 11.71 20.95
CA SER A 350 25.02 10.48 21.43
C SER A 350 23.54 10.40 21.01
N VAL A 351 22.80 11.52 21.04
CA VAL A 351 21.41 11.60 20.54
C VAL A 351 21.36 11.30 19.04
N ILE A 352 22.20 11.96 18.24
CA ILE A 352 22.25 11.75 16.78
C ILE A 352 22.61 10.29 16.45
N THR A 353 23.57 9.73 17.17
CA THR A 353 23.96 8.33 17.00
C THR A 353 22.81 7.38 17.36
N GLU A 354 22.06 7.68 18.43
CA GLU A 354 20.89 6.88 18.80
C GLU A 354 19.78 6.97 17.74
N VAL A 355 19.61 8.12 17.06
CA VAL A 355 18.69 8.25 15.92
C VAL A 355 19.09 7.29 14.79
N PHE A 356 20.38 7.22 14.44
CA PHE A 356 20.87 6.28 13.43
C PHE A 356 20.72 4.82 13.84
N ARG A 357 20.87 4.50 15.13
CA ARG A 357 20.75 3.13 15.67
C ARG A 357 19.29 2.67 15.74
N TRP A 358 18.43 3.51 16.31
CA TRP A 358 17.05 3.14 16.68
C TRP A 358 16.14 2.93 15.47
N GLN A 359 16.24 3.80 14.46
CA GLN A 359 15.50 3.67 13.21
C GLN A 359 16.44 3.91 12.01
N PRO A 360 17.28 2.92 11.64
CA PRO A 360 18.24 3.09 10.56
C PRO A 360 17.51 3.28 9.23
N ALA A 361 17.89 4.32 8.48
CA ALA A 361 17.24 4.67 7.20
C ALA A 361 17.27 3.54 6.15
N LYS A 362 18.20 2.59 6.25
CA LYS A 362 18.29 1.39 5.39
C LYS A 362 18.45 0.12 6.23
N PRO A 363 17.36 -0.47 6.75
CA PRO A 363 17.43 -1.60 7.69
C PRO A 363 18.06 -2.87 7.09
N MET A 364 18.01 -3.06 5.77
CA MET A 364 18.67 -4.17 5.05
C MET A 364 19.95 -3.74 4.28
N GLY A 365 20.45 -2.53 4.54
CA GLY A 365 21.56 -1.95 3.78
C GLY A 365 21.31 -1.95 2.26
N ILE A 366 22.37 -2.19 1.48
CA ILE A 366 22.28 -2.43 0.04
C ILE A 366 22.93 -3.79 -0.24
N ALA A 367 22.23 -4.66 -0.97
CA ALA A 367 22.69 -6.00 -1.28
C ALA A 367 24.09 -6.00 -1.94
N HIS A 368 24.94 -6.91 -1.47
CA HIS A 368 26.24 -7.22 -2.06
C HIS A 368 26.13 -8.49 -2.91
N ALA A 369 27.12 -8.74 -3.76
CA ALA A 369 27.26 -10.01 -4.45
C ALA A 369 28.69 -10.54 -4.29
N LEU A 370 28.79 -11.87 -4.19
CA LEU A 370 30.04 -12.59 -4.07
C LEU A 370 30.63 -12.87 -5.46
N SER A 371 31.85 -12.43 -5.75
CA SER A 371 32.45 -12.50 -7.10
C SER A 371 33.13 -13.85 -7.42
N GLN A 372 33.40 -14.66 -6.41
CA GLN A 372 34.00 -16.01 -6.52
C GLN A 372 33.54 -16.90 -5.36
N ASP A 373 33.61 -18.22 -5.53
CA ASP A 373 33.31 -19.16 -4.44
C ASP A 373 34.17 -18.85 -3.19
N ASP A 374 33.57 -18.95 -2.02
CA ASP A 374 34.25 -18.81 -0.72
C ASP A 374 33.82 -19.92 0.24
N VAL A 375 34.65 -20.15 1.27
CA VAL A 375 34.30 -20.98 2.42
C VAL A 375 34.41 -20.12 3.68
N TYR A 376 33.30 -20.01 4.41
CA TYR A 376 33.23 -19.25 5.66
C TYR A 376 32.67 -20.13 6.78
N GLU A 377 33.44 -20.26 7.86
CA GLU A 377 33.10 -21.10 9.03
C GLU A 377 32.61 -22.52 8.66
N GLY A 378 33.24 -23.12 7.65
CA GLY A 378 32.92 -24.48 7.17
C GLY A 378 31.78 -24.55 6.15
N TYR A 379 31.09 -23.44 5.86
CA TYR A 379 30.05 -23.35 4.85
C TYR A 379 30.58 -22.89 3.50
N HIS A 380 30.11 -23.53 2.43
CA HIS A 380 30.34 -23.09 1.05
C HIS A 380 29.40 -21.94 0.69
N LEU A 381 29.97 -20.86 0.17
CA LEU A 381 29.25 -19.72 -0.39
C LEU A 381 29.55 -19.66 -1.89
N PRO A 382 28.62 -20.08 -2.76
CA PRO A 382 28.84 -20.07 -4.20
C PRO A 382 29.06 -18.65 -4.75
N LYS A 383 29.87 -18.53 -5.80
CA LYS A 383 29.93 -17.33 -6.63
C LYS A 383 28.53 -16.89 -7.05
N GLY A 384 28.30 -15.58 -7.03
CA GLY A 384 27.02 -14.96 -7.37
C GLY A 384 26.04 -14.89 -6.20
N THR A 385 26.41 -15.39 -5.01
CA THR A 385 25.55 -15.30 -3.82
C THR A 385 25.26 -13.84 -3.46
N LEU A 386 23.98 -13.49 -3.38
CA LEU A 386 23.54 -12.17 -2.91
C LEU A 386 23.69 -12.11 -1.39
N CYS A 387 24.46 -11.16 -0.89
CA CYS A 387 24.70 -10.99 0.54
C CYS A 387 23.86 -9.80 1.04
N LEU A 388 22.89 -10.08 1.91
CA LEU A 388 21.93 -9.14 2.46
C LEU A 388 22.30 -8.81 3.92
N PRO A 389 22.93 -7.66 4.21
CA PRO A 389 23.24 -7.28 5.58
C PRO A 389 21.98 -6.79 6.30
N ASN A 390 21.55 -7.50 7.35
CA ASN A 390 20.47 -7.05 8.21
C ASN A 390 20.99 -6.04 9.23
N VAL A 391 21.18 -4.80 8.77
CA VAL A 391 21.71 -3.69 9.56
C VAL A 391 20.82 -3.40 10.77
N TRP A 392 19.50 -3.49 10.61
CA TRP A 392 18.57 -3.31 11.71
C TRP A 392 18.83 -4.32 12.83
N HIS A 393 18.95 -5.62 12.50
CA HIS A 393 19.26 -6.63 13.50
C HIS A 393 20.58 -6.34 14.21
N MET A 394 21.64 -6.04 13.45
CA MET A 394 22.95 -5.77 14.05
C MET A 394 22.94 -4.56 15.01
N LEU A 395 22.07 -3.57 14.75
CA LEU A 395 21.87 -2.39 15.60
C LEU A 395 20.84 -2.59 16.73
N HIS A 396 20.16 -3.74 16.74
CA HIS A 396 19.15 -4.14 17.73
C HIS A 396 19.48 -5.48 18.40
N ASP A 397 20.70 -5.98 18.23
CA ASP A 397 21.18 -7.19 18.86
C ASP A 397 21.23 -6.98 20.38
N PRO A 398 20.41 -7.69 21.18
CA PRO A 398 20.35 -7.47 22.62
C PRO A 398 21.65 -7.86 23.34
N GLU A 399 22.55 -8.64 22.72
CA GLU A 399 23.86 -8.93 23.29
C GLU A 399 24.81 -7.73 23.21
N VAL A 400 24.62 -6.86 22.22
CA VAL A 400 25.43 -5.65 21.99
C VAL A 400 24.75 -4.41 22.56
N TYR A 401 23.42 -4.31 22.41
CA TYR A 401 22.62 -3.16 22.79
C TYR A 401 21.52 -3.61 23.78
N PRO A 402 21.78 -3.54 25.10
CA PRO A 402 20.75 -3.79 26.10
C PRO A 402 19.55 -2.85 25.90
N GLU A 403 18.34 -3.40 26.06
CA GLU A 403 17.08 -2.72 25.77
C GLU A 403 17.09 -2.07 24.37
N PRO A 404 17.27 -2.85 23.28
CA PRO A 404 17.58 -2.30 21.96
C PRO A 404 16.46 -1.43 21.38
N MET A 405 15.22 -1.61 21.82
CA MET A 405 14.07 -0.80 21.39
C MET A 405 13.95 0.53 22.15
N LYS A 406 14.65 0.70 23.27
CA LYS A 406 14.66 1.95 24.04
C LYS A 406 15.60 2.95 23.38
N PHE A 407 15.11 4.16 23.14
CA PHE A 407 15.94 5.28 22.70
C PHE A 407 16.74 5.80 23.91
N SER A 408 18.02 5.47 24.00
CA SER A 408 18.90 5.89 25.11
C SER A 408 20.28 6.33 24.61
N PRO A 409 20.51 7.64 24.48
CA PRO A 409 21.82 8.22 24.20
C PRO A 409 22.87 7.89 25.26
N GLU A 410 22.47 7.68 26.52
CA GLU A 410 23.37 7.39 27.63
C GLU A 410 24.20 6.12 27.40
N ARG A 411 23.74 5.20 26.53
CA ARG A 411 24.47 3.96 26.21
C ARG A 411 25.87 4.20 25.65
N TYR A 412 26.12 5.37 25.07
CA TYR A 412 27.42 5.72 24.51
C TYR A 412 28.33 6.41 25.52
N GLY A 413 27.79 6.98 26.60
CA GLY A 413 28.56 7.75 27.58
C GLY A 413 29.40 8.89 26.98
N GLY A 414 28.97 9.46 25.84
CA GLY A 414 29.76 10.45 25.08
C GLY A 414 31.01 9.89 24.38
N SER A 415 31.23 8.57 24.40
CA SER A 415 32.38 7.92 23.78
C SER A 415 32.25 7.84 22.26
N GLN A 416 33.14 8.54 21.55
CA GLN A 416 33.22 8.45 20.10
C GLN A 416 33.47 7.02 19.60
N ALA A 417 34.24 6.21 20.35
CA ALA A 417 34.52 4.84 19.97
C ALA A 417 33.26 3.95 20.02
N GLU A 418 32.38 4.16 21.00
CA GLU A 418 31.10 3.44 21.08
C GLU A 418 30.13 3.90 20.00
N MET A 419 30.07 5.22 19.74
CA MET A 419 29.24 5.77 18.68
C MET A 419 29.67 5.28 17.28
N SER A 420 30.98 5.16 17.04
CA SER A 420 31.51 4.62 15.78
C SER A 420 31.05 3.18 15.51
N LYS A 421 30.79 2.35 16.53
CA LYS A 421 30.26 0.99 16.31
C LYS A 421 28.89 1.01 15.63
N VAL A 422 28.08 2.04 15.87
CA VAL A 422 26.78 2.25 15.21
C VAL A 422 26.98 2.74 13.78
N THR A 423 27.78 3.80 13.60
CA THR A 423 27.95 4.41 12.28
C THR A 423 28.66 3.47 11.30
N ASP A 424 29.59 2.64 11.76
CA ASP A 424 30.25 1.60 10.97
C ASP A 424 29.29 0.54 10.42
N LEU A 425 28.12 0.36 11.04
CA LEU A 425 27.07 -0.55 10.57
C LEU A 425 26.03 0.20 9.74
N ALA A 426 25.53 1.34 10.24
CA ALA A 426 24.48 2.13 9.63
C ALA A 426 24.88 2.69 8.25
N PHE A 427 26.17 3.00 8.06
CA PHE A 427 26.69 3.55 6.81
C PHE A 427 27.39 2.52 5.91
N GLY A 428 27.27 1.23 6.23
CA GLY A 428 27.71 0.12 5.39
C GLY A 428 29.20 -0.22 5.51
N PHE A 429 29.66 -1.17 4.68
CA PHE A 429 30.85 -1.97 4.99
C PHE A 429 31.97 -1.85 3.94
N GLY A 430 33.21 -1.90 4.42
CA GLY A 430 34.42 -2.04 3.61
C GLY A 430 34.49 -1.06 2.44
N ARG A 431 34.84 -1.56 1.26
CA ARG A 431 34.97 -0.71 0.05
C ARG A 431 33.65 -0.05 -0.38
N ARG A 432 32.50 -0.51 0.12
CA ARG A 432 31.16 0.01 -0.21
C ARG A 432 30.57 0.89 0.91
N VAL A 433 31.34 1.25 1.93
CA VAL A 433 30.93 2.23 2.96
C VAL A 433 30.36 3.51 2.34
N CYS A 434 29.43 4.21 2.97
CA CYS A 434 28.82 5.42 2.41
C CYS A 434 29.86 6.53 2.16
N PRO A 435 29.91 7.17 0.96
CA PRO A 435 30.85 8.27 0.74
C PRO A 435 30.38 9.58 1.36
N GLY A 436 29.07 9.70 1.60
CA GLY A 436 28.43 10.91 2.08
C GLY A 436 28.26 10.94 3.60
N PHE A 437 28.91 10.07 4.36
CA PHE A 437 28.75 9.97 5.82
C PHE A 437 28.98 11.32 6.52
N HIS A 438 30.16 11.93 6.34
CA HIS A 438 30.48 13.21 6.98
C HIS A 438 29.57 14.35 6.53
N PHE A 439 29.08 14.31 5.29
CA PHE A 439 28.12 15.27 4.79
C PHE A 439 26.75 15.13 5.47
N ALA A 440 26.22 13.90 5.52
CA ALA A 440 24.96 13.60 6.18
C ALA A 440 25.03 13.93 7.67
N GLU A 441 26.13 13.57 8.33
CA GLU A 441 26.39 13.89 9.73
C GLU A 441 26.33 15.41 9.99
N GLY A 442 27.01 16.23 9.17
CA GLY A 442 26.93 17.68 9.28
C GLY A 442 25.51 18.24 9.06
N THR A 443 24.78 17.71 8.08
CA THR A 443 23.39 18.13 7.81
C THR A 443 22.46 17.82 9.00
N ILE A 444 22.52 16.60 9.52
CA ILE A 444 21.68 16.17 10.64
C ILE A 444 22.09 16.89 11.92
N PHE A 445 23.39 17.07 12.17
CA PHE A 445 23.88 17.84 13.31
C PHE A 445 23.39 19.29 13.30
N ALA A 446 23.45 19.96 12.14
CA ALA A 446 22.94 21.34 12.01
C ALA A 446 21.43 21.43 12.27
N ILE A 447 20.65 20.45 11.80
CA ILE A 447 19.21 20.38 12.07
C ILE A 447 18.97 20.18 13.56
N VAL A 448 19.57 19.14 14.16
CA VAL A 448 19.35 18.76 15.56
C VAL A 448 19.71 19.88 16.51
N THR A 449 20.91 20.46 16.39
CA THR A 449 21.36 21.52 17.30
C THR A 449 20.57 22.81 17.12
N THR A 450 20.19 23.18 15.89
CA THR A 450 19.33 24.35 15.66
C THR A 450 17.97 24.16 16.31
N VAL A 451 17.35 22.98 16.16
CA VAL A 451 16.05 22.68 16.77
C VAL A 451 16.14 22.73 18.28
N LEU A 452 17.07 21.97 18.87
CA LEU A 452 17.18 21.87 20.33
C LEU A 452 17.50 23.21 20.99
N ALA A 453 18.27 24.08 20.33
CA ALA A 453 18.61 25.41 20.84
C ALA A 453 17.48 26.45 20.72
N THR A 454 16.46 26.21 19.88
CA THR A 454 15.47 27.26 19.54
C THR A 454 14.02 26.85 19.73
N CYS A 455 13.73 25.56 19.89
CA CYS A 455 12.38 25.03 19.94
C CYS A 455 12.25 23.96 21.01
N GLU A 456 11.04 23.82 21.52
CA GLU A 456 10.60 22.63 22.21
C GLU A 456 9.69 21.83 21.28
N ILE A 457 10.03 20.56 21.06
CA ILE A 457 9.20 19.66 20.27
C ILE A 457 8.21 18.98 21.22
N LEU A 458 6.92 19.28 21.03
CA LEU A 458 5.82 18.74 21.81
C LEU A 458 4.92 17.88 20.93
N PRO A 459 4.24 16.85 21.48
CA PRO A 459 3.23 16.14 20.73
C PRO A 459 2.05 17.08 20.40
N ALA A 460 1.37 16.81 19.28
CA ALA A 460 0.19 17.57 18.90
C ALA A 460 -0.91 17.41 19.95
N VAL A 461 -1.83 18.38 20.05
CA VAL A 461 -3.03 18.25 20.89
C VAL A 461 -4.26 18.21 19.99
N ASP A 462 -5.22 17.36 20.32
CA ASP A 462 -6.51 17.35 19.64
C ASP A 462 -7.38 18.54 20.08
N ALA A 463 -8.58 18.65 19.49
CA ALA A 463 -9.53 19.71 19.81
C ALA A 463 -9.99 19.72 21.29
N SER A 464 -9.78 18.62 22.03
CA SER A 464 -10.09 18.50 23.45
C SER A 464 -8.89 18.85 24.35
N GLY A 465 -7.74 19.18 23.77
CA GLY A 465 -6.49 19.45 24.49
C GLY A 465 -5.74 18.18 24.90
N LYS A 466 -6.14 17.00 24.43
CA LYS A 466 -5.46 15.74 24.71
C LYS A 466 -4.30 15.54 23.74
N THR A 467 -3.17 15.13 24.29
CA THR A 467 -1.94 14.82 23.57
C THR A 467 -2.14 13.66 22.57
N ILE A 468 -1.75 13.88 21.32
CA ILE A 468 -1.69 12.92 20.23
C ILE A 468 -0.23 12.46 20.11
N MET A 469 0.02 11.21 20.51
CA MET A 469 1.35 10.63 20.39
C MET A 469 1.56 10.04 18.99
N PRO A 470 2.71 10.29 18.35
CA PRO A 470 3.01 9.72 17.04
C PRO A 470 3.23 8.20 17.15
N GLU A 471 2.65 7.45 16.21
CA GLU A 471 2.84 6.01 16.11
C GLU A 471 4.22 5.69 15.50
N ILE A 472 4.98 4.75 16.08
CA ILE A 472 6.27 4.31 15.52
C ILE A 472 5.99 3.28 14.42
N ALA A 473 5.67 3.73 13.21
CA ALA A 473 5.34 2.83 12.09
C ALA A 473 6.51 2.62 11.13
N TYR A 474 6.88 1.36 10.90
CA TYR A 474 7.72 0.97 9.77
C TYR A 474 6.90 0.96 8.48
N THR A 475 7.47 1.48 7.40
CA THR A 475 6.89 1.34 6.06
C THR A 475 7.48 0.10 5.37
N SER A 476 6.64 -0.75 4.76
CA SER A 476 7.11 -1.86 3.90
C SER A 476 7.09 -1.41 2.45
N GLY A 477 8.28 -1.06 1.94
CA GLY A 477 8.38 -0.11 0.82
C GLY A 477 8.05 1.31 1.29
N THR A 478 8.45 2.34 0.55
CA THR A 478 8.43 3.75 1.01
C THR A 478 7.00 4.38 1.01
N ILE A 479 6.07 3.89 1.87
CA ILE A 479 4.78 4.49 2.39
C ILE A 479 3.41 3.91 1.86
N VAL A 480 2.38 3.82 2.75
CA VAL A 480 0.93 3.49 2.53
C VAL A 480 0.02 4.69 2.94
N TYR A 481 -1.16 4.89 2.32
CA TYR A 481 -2.05 6.07 2.52
C TYR A 481 -3.58 5.75 2.56
N HIS A 482 -4.40 6.65 3.16
CA HIS A 482 -5.87 6.56 3.27
C HIS A 482 -6.61 7.59 2.36
N VAL A 483 -7.80 7.23 1.86
CA VAL A 483 -8.64 8.00 0.90
C VAL A 483 -9.90 8.58 1.58
N GLY A 484 -10.44 9.71 1.09
CA GLY A 484 -11.73 10.25 1.55
C GLY A 484 -12.89 9.53 0.87
N GLU A 485 -13.96 9.22 1.59
CA GLU A 485 -14.97 8.26 1.11
C GLU A 485 -16.42 8.72 1.34
N SER A 486 -17.31 8.25 0.48
CA SER A 486 -18.72 8.66 0.47
C SER A 486 -19.61 7.50 0.88
N MET A 487 -20.22 7.56 2.06
CA MET A 487 -20.94 6.41 2.62
C MET A 487 -22.30 6.17 1.94
N LEU A 488 -22.78 4.94 2.04
CA LEU A 488 -24.14 4.53 1.67
C LEU A 488 -25.11 4.76 2.85
N PRO A 489 -26.42 4.94 2.60
CA PRO A 489 -27.44 5.07 3.64
C PRO A 489 -27.46 3.90 4.63
N SER A 490 -27.20 2.69 4.14
CA SER A 490 -27.20 1.46 4.94
C SER A 490 -26.24 1.49 6.14
N LEU A 491 -25.14 2.24 6.07
CA LEU A 491 -24.20 2.40 7.20
C LEU A 491 -24.93 2.88 8.47
N ARG A 492 -25.84 3.83 8.34
CA ARG A 492 -26.51 4.46 9.47
C ARG A 492 -27.35 3.46 10.28
N ASN A 493 -27.94 2.48 9.61
CA ASN A 493 -28.69 1.40 10.27
C ASN A 493 -27.77 0.51 11.11
N TYR A 494 -26.56 0.20 10.61
CA TYR A 494 -25.56 -0.53 11.40
C TYR A 494 -25.12 0.28 12.61
N LEU A 495 -24.86 1.58 12.43
CA LEU A 495 -24.48 2.48 13.52
C LEU A 495 -25.59 2.57 14.60
N ARG A 496 -26.87 2.64 14.21
CA ARG A 496 -27.99 2.57 15.15
C ARG A 496 -28.00 1.27 15.93
N PHE A 497 -27.86 0.16 15.22
CA PHE A 497 -27.90 -1.17 15.82
C PHE A 497 -26.83 -1.36 16.89
N ILE A 498 -25.61 -0.87 16.63
CA ILE A 498 -24.50 -0.92 17.59
C ILE A 498 -24.51 0.25 18.60
N GLY A 499 -25.42 1.22 18.47
CA GLY A 499 -25.53 2.36 19.40
C GLY A 499 -24.50 3.47 19.18
N MET A 500 -23.96 3.60 17.97
CA MET A 500 -22.86 4.52 17.63
C MET A 500 -23.30 5.72 16.77
N GLU A 501 -24.57 5.79 16.33
CA GLU A 501 -25.03 6.89 15.47
C GLU A 501 -24.74 8.28 16.06
N GLU A 502 -24.96 8.46 17.36
CA GLU A 502 -24.74 9.75 18.02
C GLU A 502 -23.25 10.15 17.99
N GLU A 503 -22.32 9.20 18.11
CA GLU A 503 -20.88 9.49 18.00
C GLU A 503 -20.51 10.03 16.61
N PHE A 504 -21.12 9.49 15.54
CA PHE A 504 -20.92 9.99 14.17
C PHE A 504 -21.51 11.39 13.97
N VAL A 505 -22.68 11.66 14.56
CA VAL A 505 -23.30 12.99 14.54
C VAL A 505 -22.41 14.00 15.26
N ASN A 506 -21.92 13.64 16.46
CA ASN A 506 -21.10 14.50 17.31
C ASN A 506 -19.70 14.75 16.75
N HIS A 507 -19.12 13.78 16.02
CA HIS A 507 -17.84 13.98 15.32
C HIS A 507 -17.91 15.07 14.25
N GLY A 508 -19.12 15.33 13.71
CA GLY A 508 -19.33 16.40 12.75
C GLY A 508 -18.91 16.04 11.32
N PHE A 509 -18.96 14.75 10.96
CA PHE A 509 -18.80 14.35 9.56
C PHE A 509 -19.79 15.08 8.65
N LEU A 510 -19.41 15.30 7.39
CA LEU A 510 -20.23 16.08 6.48
C LEU A 510 -21.47 15.27 6.09
N THR A 511 -22.64 15.76 6.47
CA THR A 511 -23.91 15.13 6.10
C THR A 511 -24.12 15.14 4.59
N LYS A 512 -24.50 13.98 4.07
CA LYS A 512 -24.67 13.68 2.66
C LYS A 512 -26.14 13.30 2.41
N PRO A 513 -26.93 14.20 1.81
CA PRO A 513 -28.34 13.94 1.54
C PRO A 513 -28.59 13.10 0.27
N GLY A 514 -27.55 12.78 -0.50
CA GLY A 514 -27.65 11.98 -1.72
C GLY A 514 -26.33 11.78 -2.43
N ALA A 515 -26.37 11.11 -3.58
CA ALA A 515 -25.24 10.96 -4.50
C ALA A 515 -25.68 11.26 -5.93
N THR A 516 -24.80 11.92 -6.69
CA THR A 516 -25.07 12.30 -8.07
C THR A 516 -24.18 11.53 -9.02
N PHE A 517 -24.77 11.01 -10.10
CA PHE A 517 -24.14 10.16 -11.09
C PHE A 517 -24.34 10.70 -12.50
N LYS A 518 -23.25 10.91 -13.22
CA LYS A 518 -23.22 11.30 -14.63
C LYS A 518 -22.60 10.16 -15.44
N LEU A 519 -23.38 9.12 -15.74
CA LEU A 519 -22.88 7.92 -16.42
C LEU A 519 -22.65 8.12 -17.93
N VAL A 520 -23.30 9.11 -18.54
CA VAL A 520 -23.15 9.50 -19.95
C VAL A 520 -23.08 11.01 -20.04
N GLN A 521 -22.10 11.53 -20.79
CA GLN A 521 -21.82 12.97 -20.82
C GLN A 521 -22.93 13.80 -21.47
N GLY A 522 -23.61 13.24 -22.48
CA GLY A 522 -24.71 13.88 -23.21
C GLY A 522 -26.08 13.86 -22.53
N LEU A 523 -26.24 13.08 -21.45
CA LEU A 523 -27.50 12.96 -20.71
C LEU A 523 -27.47 13.77 -19.42
N ARG A 524 -28.62 14.19 -18.89
CA ARG A 524 -28.68 14.87 -17.58
C ARG A 524 -28.12 13.96 -16.48
N ASP A 525 -27.48 14.56 -15.47
CA ASP A 525 -27.06 13.83 -14.27
C ASP A 525 -28.25 13.26 -13.49
N SER A 526 -28.03 12.11 -12.89
CA SER A 526 -28.99 11.42 -12.03
C SER A 526 -28.65 11.61 -10.57
N TRP A 527 -29.64 11.92 -9.75
CA TRP A 527 -29.43 12.13 -8.32
C TRP A 527 -30.28 11.18 -7.51
N THR A 528 -29.62 10.34 -6.72
CA THR A 528 -30.28 9.48 -5.75
C THR A 528 -30.41 10.26 -4.44
N ASP A 529 -31.63 10.72 -4.15
CA ASP A 529 -32.00 11.29 -2.85
C ASP A 529 -31.82 10.19 -1.79
N PHE A 530 -31.03 10.43 -0.75
CA PHE A 530 -30.82 9.54 0.41
C PHE A 530 -31.73 9.90 1.59
N THR A 531 -32.43 11.02 1.51
CA THR A 531 -33.38 11.50 2.52
C THR A 531 -34.83 11.22 2.16
N ALA A 532 -35.09 10.50 1.05
CA ALA A 532 -36.43 10.25 0.54
C ALA A 532 -37.38 9.56 1.53
N LEU A 533 -36.85 8.82 2.52
CA LEU A 533 -37.61 8.15 3.57
C LEU A 533 -37.67 8.93 4.89
N GLY A 534 -37.09 10.14 4.90
CA GLY A 534 -37.07 11.06 6.02
C GLY A 534 -35.67 11.60 6.35
N PRO A 535 -35.58 12.68 7.15
CA PRO A 535 -34.29 13.30 7.53
C PRO A 535 -33.32 12.34 8.25
N GLY A 536 -33.86 11.32 8.92
CA GLY A 536 -33.09 10.29 9.64
C GLY A 536 -32.41 9.24 8.75
N TYR A 537 -32.60 9.27 7.42
CA TYR A 537 -32.07 8.25 6.51
C TYR A 537 -30.88 8.71 5.65
N GLY A 538 -30.50 9.99 5.76
CA GLY A 538 -29.25 10.50 5.16
C GLY A 538 -28.00 9.87 5.77
N THR A 539 -26.85 10.01 5.12
CA THR A 539 -25.56 9.43 5.55
C THR A 539 -24.46 10.49 5.53
N TRP A 540 -23.17 10.11 5.48
CA TRP A 540 -22.04 11.03 5.56
C TRP A 540 -20.99 10.85 4.46
N ASN A 541 -20.26 11.92 4.17
CA ASN A 541 -18.92 11.82 3.58
C ASN A 541 -17.89 11.89 4.73
N VAL A 542 -16.92 10.98 4.71
CA VAL A 542 -16.01 10.73 5.84
C VAL A 542 -14.55 10.76 5.40
N ILE A 543 -13.69 11.15 6.34
CA ILE A 543 -12.26 10.81 6.27
C ILE A 543 -12.13 9.41 6.87
N ARG A 544 -11.68 8.44 6.06
CA ARG A 544 -11.73 7.02 6.45
C ARG A 544 -10.94 6.68 7.70
N SER A 545 -9.75 7.24 7.87
CA SER A 545 -8.93 7.00 9.06
C SER A 545 -9.62 7.47 10.35
N GLU A 546 -10.37 8.56 10.30
CA GLU A 546 -11.12 9.06 11.45
C GLU A 546 -12.33 8.18 11.75
N MET A 547 -13.08 7.79 10.70
CA MET A 547 -14.21 6.87 10.85
C MET A 547 -13.77 5.54 11.46
N ASP A 548 -12.72 4.93 10.90
CA ASP A 548 -12.21 3.63 11.33
C ASP A 548 -11.71 3.70 12.78
N ASN A 549 -11.00 4.77 13.17
CA ASN A 549 -10.59 4.98 14.56
C ASN A 549 -11.80 5.19 15.49
N LEU A 550 -12.79 5.99 15.09
CA LEU A 550 -14.00 6.20 15.90
C LEU A 550 -14.71 4.88 16.18
N MET A 551 -14.86 4.03 15.16
CA MET A 551 -15.49 2.70 15.29
C MET A 551 -14.70 1.76 16.20
N LEU A 552 -13.36 1.78 16.10
CA LEU A 552 -12.48 1.00 16.97
C LEU A 552 -12.63 1.42 18.44
N ARG A 553 -12.65 2.72 18.73
CA ARG A 553 -12.85 3.23 20.10
C ARG A 553 -14.23 2.93 20.64
N HIS A 554 -15.26 2.96 19.80
CA HIS A 554 -16.59 2.56 20.23
C HIS A 554 -16.61 1.07 20.62
N ALA A 555 -15.98 0.19 19.84
CA ALA A 555 -15.83 -1.23 20.20
C ALA A 555 -15.10 -1.41 21.55
N GLU A 556 -14.04 -0.62 21.79
CA GLU A 556 -13.31 -0.61 23.07
C GLU A 556 -14.21 -0.21 24.24
N LYS A 557 -15.05 0.84 24.08
CA LYS A 557 -16.03 1.27 25.09
C LYS A 557 -17.08 0.20 25.39
N GLU A 558 -17.50 -0.55 24.39
CA GLU A 558 -18.46 -1.67 24.54
C GLU A 558 -17.79 -2.93 25.14
N GLY A 559 -16.51 -2.87 25.51
CA GLY A 559 -15.80 -3.90 26.26
C GLY A 559 -14.90 -4.82 25.42
N VAL A 560 -14.69 -4.52 24.13
CA VAL A 560 -13.73 -5.24 23.30
C VAL A 560 -12.30 -4.89 23.74
N GLN A 561 -11.47 -5.89 23.98
CA GLN A 561 -10.04 -5.67 24.21
C GLN A 561 -9.36 -5.36 22.88
N VAL A 562 -8.82 -4.15 22.76
CA VAL A 562 -8.12 -3.69 21.57
C VAL A 562 -6.62 -3.75 21.79
N PHE A 563 -5.92 -4.43 20.88
CA PHE A 563 -4.47 -4.51 20.86
C PHE A 563 -3.96 -3.80 19.60
N GLU A 564 -3.63 -2.52 19.75
CA GLU A 564 -3.04 -1.73 18.67
C GLU A 564 -1.55 -1.98 18.56
N GLU A 565 -0.96 -1.52 17.45
CA GLU A 565 0.47 -1.71 17.18
C GLU A 565 0.91 -3.18 17.26
N THR A 566 -0.05 -4.11 17.15
CA THR A 566 0.12 -5.54 17.41
C THR A 566 -0.26 -6.31 16.15
N ARG A 567 0.75 -6.95 15.54
CA ARG A 567 0.62 -7.70 14.31
C ARG A 567 0.45 -9.19 14.63
N VAL A 568 -0.57 -9.80 14.03
CA VAL A 568 -0.69 -11.26 13.99
C VAL A 568 0.31 -11.81 12.97
N GLU A 569 1.28 -12.59 13.43
CA GLU A 569 2.31 -13.20 12.58
C GLU A 569 1.87 -14.56 12.04
N SER A 570 1.27 -15.38 12.91
CA SER A 570 0.76 -16.70 12.53
C SER A 570 -0.43 -17.14 13.37
N ILE A 571 -1.16 -18.13 12.87
CA ILE A 571 -2.36 -18.71 13.49
C ILE A 571 -2.08 -20.20 13.65
N ASP A 572 -2.27 -20.70 14.87
CA ASP A 572 -2.21 -22.12 15.17
C ASP A 572 -3.58 -22.74 14.92
N PHE A 573 -3.58 -23.94 14.37
CA PHE A 573 -4.78 -24.75 14.09
C PHE A 573 -4.66 -26.10 14.82
N GLU A 574 -5.78 -26.76 15.10
CA GLU A 574 -5.77 -28.12 15.64
C GLU A 574 -5.16 -29.15 14.66
N GLY A 575 -5.19 -28.82 13.37
CA GLY A 575 -4.69 -29.65 12.28
C GLY A 575 -4.39 -28.81 11.04
N GLU A 576 -4.74 -29.31 9.85
CA GLU A 576 -4.50 -28.60 8.60
C GLU A 576 -5.40 -27.35 8.48
N PRO A 577 -4.87 -26.16 8.14
CA PRO A 577 -5.62 -24.91 8.14
C PRO A 577 -6.89 -24.89 7.28
N ALA A 578 -6.95 -25.70 6.22
CA ALA A 578 -8.10 -25.77 5.33
C ALA A 578 -9.28 -26.60 5.89
N SER A 579 -9.03 -27.44 6.90
CA SER A 579 -10.00 -28.43 7.41
C SER A 579 -10.15 -28.43 8.93
N SER A 580 -9.37 -27.64 9.65
CA SER A 580 -9.33 -27.62 11.11
C SER A 580 -9.54 -26.22 11.65
N ARG A 581 -10.05 -26.12 12.89
CA ARG A 581 -10.26 -24.84 13.54
C ARG A 581 -8.96 -24.14 13.95
N PRO A 582 -8.89 -22.80 13.86
CA PRO A 582 -7.85 -22.03 14.50
C PRO A 582 -8.09 -21.97 16.01
N ILE A 583 -7.02 -22.02 16.79
CA ILE A 583 -7.07 -22.09 18.26
C ILE A 583 -6.26 -20.98 18.95
N ALA A 584 -5.35 -20.35 18.22
CA ALA A 584 -4.54 -19.28 18.76
C ALA A 584 -3.87 -18.46 17.66
N ALA A 585 -3.44 -17.25 18.01
CA ALA A 585 -2.59 -16.41 17.18
C ALA A 585 -1.30 -16.07 17.90
N HIS A 586 -0.19 -16.15 17.19
CA HIS A 586 1.08 -15.57 17.60
C HIS A 586 1.12 -14.14 17.12
N TRP A 587 1.44 -13.23 18.02
CA TRP A 587 1.50 -11.81 17.74
C TRP A 587 2.84 -11.23 18.16
N THR A 588 3.23 -10.17 17.48
CA THR A 588 4.33 -9.28 17.82
C THR A 588 3.75 -7.87 17.93
N ASN A 589 4.29 -7.02 18.80
CA ASN A 589 3.89 -5.62 18.86
C ASN A 589 5.09 -4.70 18.60
N LYS A 590 4.82 -3.43 18.27
CA LYS A 590 5.85 -2.44 17.95
C LYS A 590 6.81 -2.14 19.10
N GLN A 591 6.40 -2.44 20.34
CA GLN A 591 7.23 -2.31 21.54
C GLN A 591 8.19 -3.51 21.71
N GLY A 592 8.22 -4.46 20.75
CA GLY A 592 9.07 -5.65 20.78
C GLY A 592 8.52 -6.79 21.62
N GLY A 593 7.32 -6.66 22.18
CA GLY A 593 6.59 -7.74 22.83
C GLY A 593 6.14 -8.77 21.81
N SER A 594 6.15 -10.04 22.20
CA SER A 594 5.55 -11.11 21.42
C SER A 594 4.84 -12.08 22.35
N GLY A 595 3.84 -12.76 21.82
CA GLY A 595 3.05 -13.67 22.63
C GLY A 595 2.13 -14.53 21.80
N LYS A 596 1.39 -15.35 22.52
CA LYS A 596 0.34 -16.21 21.96
C LYS A 596 -0.95 -15.87 22.68
N ILE A 597 -1.98 -15.56 21.91
CA ILE A 597 -3.35 -15.44 22.43
C ILE A 597 -4.14 -16.63 21.94
N SER A 598 -4.72 -17.39 22.87
CA SER A 598 -5.62 -18.49 22.53
C SER A 598 -7.05 -17.96 22.47
N PHE A 599 -7.85 -18.50 21.58
CA PHE A 599 -9.23 -18.07 21.36
C PHE A 599 -10.08 -19.24 20.91
N ASP A 600 -11.38 -19.13 21.13
CA ASP A 600 -12.34 -20.12 20.64
C ASP A 600 -12.74 -19.86 19.19
N TRP A 601 -12.79 -18.59 18.78
CA TRP A 601 -13.27 -18.15 17.48
C TRP A 601 -12.34 -17.12 16.86
N LEU A 602 -12.17 -17.19 15.54
CA LEU A 602 -11.41 -16.21 14.76
C LEU A 602 -12.31 -15.49 13.76
N VAL A 603 -12.25 -14.15 13.75
CA VAL A 603 -12.80 -13.35 12.65
C VAL A 603 -11.65 -12.66 11.93
N ASP A 604 -11.35 -13.07 10.70
CA ASP A 604 -10.37 -12.41 9.85
C ASP A 604 -10.97 -11.14 9.24
N ALA A 605 -10.61 -10.01 9.83
CA ALA A 605 -10.90 -8.66 9.35
C ALA A 605 -9.62 -7.91 8.96
N SER A 606 -8.55 -8.62 8.56
CA SER A 606 -7.21 -8.06 8.28
C SER A 606 -7.10 -7.16 7.04
N GLY A 607 -8.23 -6.70 6.52
CA GLY A 607 -8.31 -5.88 5.32
C GLY A 607 -7.68 -6.58 4.11
N ARG A 608 -6.97 -5.84 3.26
CA ARG A 608 -6.34 -6.39 2.05
C ARG A 608 -5.30 -7.47 2.30
N ALA A 609 -4.74 -7.59 3.52
CA ALA A 609 -3.84 -8.68 3.85
C ALA A 609 -4.54 -10.05 3.74
N GLY A 610 -5.81 -10.11 4.17
CA GLY A 610 -6.65 -11.32 4.15
C GLY A 610 -5.90 -12.56 4.61
N VAL A 611 -5.42 -12.53 5.85
CA VAL A 611 -4.50 -13.53 6.42
C VAL A 611 -5.01 -14.96 6.18
N MET A 612 -6.29 -15.23 6.41
CA MET A 612 -6.89 -16.54 6.12
C MET A 612 -6.92 -16.82 4.61
N SER A 613 -7.46 -15.91 3.81
CA SER A 613 -7.67 -16.11 2.37
C SER A 613 -6.37 -16.23 1.57
N THR A 614 -5.29 -15.56 1.99
CA THR A 614 -4.04 -15.48 1.24
C THR A 614 -2.97 -16.44 1.76
N LYS A 615 -2.81 -16.57 3.09
CA LYS A 615 -1.73 -17.35 3.69
C LYS A 615 -2.13 -18.81 3.94
N TYR A 616 -3.34 -19.05 4.42
CA TYR A 616 -3.75 -20.37 4.91
C TYR A 616 -4.64 -21.11 3.92
N LEU A 617 -5.74 -20.49 3.48
CA LEU A 617 -6.69 -21.12 2.56
C LEU A 617 -6.27 -20.97 1.10
N GLN A 618 -5.47 -19.95 0.78
CA GLN A 618 -5.01 -19.64 -0.58
C GLN A 618 -6.15 -19.59 -1.61
N ASN A 619 -7.30 -19.07 -1.21
CA ASN A 619 -8.56 -19.16 -1.95
C ASN A 619 -9.03 -17.83 -2.56
N ARG A 620 -8.14 -16.83 -2.64
CA ARG A 620 -8.42 -15.51 -3.22
C ARG A 620 -8.21 -15.51 -4.73
N GLU A 621 -9.21 -15.01 -5.45
CA GLU A 621 -9.21 -14.87 -6.91
C GLU A 621 -9.36 -13.41 -7.33
N MET A 622 -8.47 -12.94 -8.23
CA MET A 622 -8.49 -11.58 -8.77
C MET A 622 -9.49 -11.46 -9.94
N ARG A 623 -10.19 -10.33 -10.04
CA ARG A 623 -11.13 -10.06 -11.15
C ARG A 623 -10.47 -9.20 -12.24
N GLU A 624 -10.12 -9.83 -13.36
CA GLU A 624 -9.44 -9.14 -14.47
C GLU A 624 -10.28 -8.01 -15.10
N THR A 625 -11.60 -8.18 -15.22
CA THR A 625 -12.50 -7.16 -15.81
C THR A 625 -12.53 -5.84 -15.03
N LEU A 626 -12.20 -5.89 -13.74
CA LEU A 626 -12.16 -4.77 -12.81
C LEU A 626 -10.74 -4.55 -12.26
N ARG A 627 -9.71 -4.90 -13.04
CA ARG A 627 -8.31 -4.64 -12.73
C ARG A 627 -7.99 -3.15 -12.91
N ASN A 628 -8.59 -2.34 -12.07
CA ASN A 628 -8.57 -0.90 -12.13
C ASN A 628 -7.41 -0.32 -11.30
N VAL A 629 -7.00 0.88 -11.69
CA VAL A 629 -6.11 1.76 -10.94
C VAL A 629 -6.91 3.00 -10.57
N ALA A 630 -6.89 3.34 -9.28
CA ALA A 630 -7.39 4.62 -8.79
C ALA A 630 -6.21 5.57 -8.60
N VAL A 631 -6.38 6.83 -9.02
CA VAL A 631 -5.45 7.94 -8.75
C VAL A 631 -6.26 9.11 -8.22
N TRP A 632 -5.89 9.67 -7.07
CA TRP A 632 -6.67 10.72 -6.40
C TRP A 632 -5.78 11.74 -5.71
N GLY A 633 -6.34 12.93 -5.45
CA GLY A 633 -5.73 13.98 -4.65
C GLY A 633 -6.79 14.72 -3.83
N TYR A 634 -6.34 15.66 -3.00
CA TYR A 634 -7.23 16.48 -2.17
C TYR A 634 -7.15 17.94 -2.59
N TRP A 635 -8.30 18.62 -2.58
CA TRP A 635 -8.45 20.00 -3.01
C TRP A 635 -9.09 20.85 -1.92
N LYS A 636 -8.75 22.14 -1.87
CA LYS A 636 -9.42 23.17 -1.04
C LYS A 636 -10.13 24.18 -1.92
N ASP A 637 -11.07 24.92 -1.32
CA ASP A 637 -11.85 25.98 -1.96
C ASP A 637 -12.68 25.54 -3.18
N CYS A 638 -13.01 24.25 -3.25
CA CYS A 638 -13.91 23.71 -4.25
C CYS A 638 -15.35 24.21 -4.05
N LYS A 639 -16.09 24.35 -5.15
CA LYS A 639 -17.52 24.62 -5.12
C LYS A 639 -18.25 23.41 -4.53
N ARG A 640 -19.33 23.67 -3.79
CA ARG A 640 -20.27 22.62 -3.36
C ARG A 640 -21.27 22.38 -4.49
N TYR A 641 -21.37 21.14 -4.96
CA TYR A 641 -22.36 20.77 -5.97
C TYR A 641 -23.77 21.17 -5.49
N ALA A 642 -24.51 21.86 -6.36
CA ALA A 642 -25.88 22.31 -6.11
C ALA A 642 -26.06 23.07 -4.78
N ALA A 643 -25.10 23.93 -4.43
CA ALA A 643 -25.15 24.79 -3.24
C ALA A 643 -26.48 25.56 -3.15
N GLY A 644 -27.04 25.64 -1.94
CA GLY A 644 -28.33 26.29 -1.70
C GLY A 644 -29.56 25.45 -2.06
N THR A 645 -29.37 24.22 -2.55
CA THR A 645 -30.46 23.26 -2.82
C THR A 645 -30.41 22.08 -1.84
N LYS A 646 -31.44 21.23 -1.84
CA LYS A 646 -31.45 19.98 -1.06
C LYS A 646 -30.38 18.96 -1.47
N LYS A 647 -29.71 19.15 -2.62
CA LYS A 647 -28.64 18.27 -3.11
C LYS A 647 -27.25 18.66 -2.60
N ALA A 648 -27.11 19.77 -1.87
CA ALA A 648 -25.82 20.22 -1.35
C ALA A 648 -25.12 19.11 -0.53
N ASN A 649 -23.78 19.09 -0.56
CA ASN A 649 -22.93 18.05 0.04
C ASN A 649 -23.02 16.63 -0.56
N SER A 650 -23.84 16.42 -1.59
CA SER A 650 -23.81 15.15 -2.33
C SER A 650 -22.44 14.91 -2.96
N ALA A 651 -21.99 13.66 -2.94
CA ALA A 651 -20.84 13.25 -3.73
C ALA A 651 -21.20 13.23 -5.21
N TRP A 652 -20.22 13.55 -6.05
CA TRP A 652 -20.35 13.53 -7.50
C TRP A 652 -19.54 12.38 -8.08
N PHE A 653 -20.15 11.63 -8.98
CA PHE A 653 -19.54 10.53 -9.71
C PHE A 653 -19.82 10.71 -11.20
N GLU A 654 -18.80 10.62 -12.05
CA GLU A 654 -18.99 10.81 -13.49
C GLU A 654 -18.15 9.89 -14.35
N ALA A 655 -18.72 9.44 -15.46
CA ALA A 655 -17.99 8.75 -16.51
C ALA A 655 -17.01 9.71 -17.18
N MET A 656 -15.81 9.25 -17.50
CA MET A 656 -14.86 10.04 -18.27
C MET A 656 -15.36 10.20 -19.71
N THR A 657 -15.19 11.39 -20.30
CA THR A 657 -15.62 11.70 -21.68
C THR A 657 -14.96 10.81 -22.74
N ASP A 658 -13.82 10.19 -22.43
CA ASP A 658 -13.10 9.28 -23.31
C ASP A 658 -13.38 7.79 -23.04
N GLU A 659 -14.43 7.50 -22.28
CA GLU A 659 -14.93 6.13 -21.99
C GLU A 659 -13.92 5.24 -21.25
N SER A 660 -12.79 5.78 -20.78
CA SER A 660 -11.70 5.01 -20.20
C SER A 660 -11.95 4.58 -18.75
N GLY A 661 -12.90 5.22 -18.07
CA GLY A 661 -13.15 5.05 -16.64
C GLY A 661 -14.15 6.07 -16.09
N TRP A 662 -14.01 6.40 -14.81
CA TRP A 662 -14.89 7.33 -14.10
C TRP A 662 -14.12 8.14 -13.05
N MET A 663 -14.75 9.18 -12.51
CA MET A 663 -14.18 10.09 -11.52
C MET A 663 -15.13 10.36 -10.37
N TRP A 664 -14.57 10.78 -9.22
CA TRP A 664 -15.35 11.29 -8.10
C TRP A 664 -14.92 12.70 -7.67
N GLY A 665 -15.86 13.41 -7.06
CA GLY A 665 -15.65 14.59 -6.23
C GLY A 665 -16.45 14.44 -4.93
N ILE A 666 -15.76 14.18 -3.82
CA ILE A 666 -16.36 13.92 -2.51
C ILE A 666 -15.97 15.05 -1.56
N PRO A 667 -16.90 15.95 -1.20
CA PRO A 667 -16.61 16.99 -0.23
C PRO A 667 -16.53 16.42 1.18
N LEU A 668 -15.58 16.89 1.98
CA LEU A 668 -15.29 16.42 3.33
C LEU A 668 -15.60 17.50 4.39
N HIS A 669 -15.59 17.10 5.65
CA HIS A 669 -15.97 17.93 6.79
C HIS A 669 -14.89 18.94 7.19
N ASP A 670 -13.61 18.64 6.92
CA ASP A 670 -12.45 19.52 7.15
C ASP A 670 -12.30 20.64 6.10
N GLY A 671 -13.29 20.80 5.22
CA GLY A 671 -13.28 21.77 4.13
C GLY A 671 -12.53 21.30 2.88
N THR A 672 -11.90 20.13 2.89
CA THR A 672 -11.27 19.57 1.69
C THR A 672 -12.28 18.82 0.80
N THR A 673 -11.88 18.51 -0.43
CA THR A 673 -12.62 17.66 -1.36
C THR A 673 -11.68 16.59 -1.90
N SER A 674 -12.03 15.32 -1.70
CA SER A 674 -11.33 14.20 -2.33
C SER A 674 -11.76 14.10 -3.79
N VAL A 675 -10.81 14.15 -4.70
CA VAL A 675 -11.06 14.07 -6.14
C VAL A 675 -10.19 12.98 -6.73
N GLY A 676 -10.78 12.04 -7.45
CA GLY A 676 -10.02 10.95 -8.05
C GLY A 676 -10.59 10.43 -9.35
N ALA A 677 -9.76 9.66 -10.05
CA ALA A 677 -10.07 9.00 -11.29
C ALA A 677 -9.76 7.50 -11.16
N VAL A 678 -10.69 6.67 -11.60
CA VAL A 678 -10.55 5.22 -11.70
C VAL A 678 -10.61 4.81 -13.16
N MET A 679 -9.66 4.01 -13.60
CA MET A 679 -9.68 3.43 -14.94
C MET A 679 -9.02 2.07 -14.94
N HIS A 680 -9.25 1.28 -15.99
CA HIS A 680 -8.58 0.01 -16.15
C HIS A 680 -7.05 0.19 -16.19
N GLN A 681 -6.28 -0.71 -15.57
CA GLN A 681 -4.82 -0.61 -15.47
C GLN A 681 -4.16 -0.44 -16.84
N ASN A 682 -4.61 -1.20 -17.84
CA ASN A 682 -4.12 -1.08 -19.23
C ASN A 682 -4.37 0.32 -19.82
N ALA A 683 -5.53 0.92 -19.58
CA ALA A 683 -5.85 2.27 -20.06
C ALA A 683 -4.99 3.34 -19.35
N SER A 684 -4.83 3.22 -18.03
CA SER A 684 -3.94 4.08 -17.24
C SER A 684 -2.50 4.00 -17.72
N ASN A 685 -2.00 2.79 -17.96
CA ASN A 685 -0.65 2.55 -18.46
C ASN A 685 -0.47 3.12 -19.87
N ALA A 686 -1.45 2.93 -20.77
CA ALA A 686 -1.41 3.49 -22.13
C ALA A 686 -1.40 5.03 -22.12
N LYS A 687 -2.15 5.67 -21.22
CA LYS A 687 -2.14 7.12 -21.06
C LYS A 687 -0.84 7.65 -20.45
N LYS A 688 -0.30 6.96 -19.43
CA LYS A 688 1.03 7.26 -18.85
C LYS A 688 2.18 7.02 -19.83
N ALA A 689 1.96 6.20 -20.85
CA ALA A 689 2.95 5.96 -21.90
C ALA A 689 3.05 7.14 -22.89
N LYS A 690 2.01 7.99 -23.00
CA LYS A 690 2.04 9.19 -23.85
C LYS A 690 3.00 10.22 -23.24
N VAL A 691 3.94 10.68 -24.06
CA VAL A 691 4.91 11.72 -23.67
C VAL A 691 4.32 13.11 -23.92
N ASN A 692 4.68 14.09 -23.09
CA ASN A 692 4.30 15.49 -23.30
C ASN A 692 5.07 16.09 -24.50
N ALA A 693 4.83 17.36 -24.84
CA ALA A 693 5.50 18.05 -25.95
C ALA A 693 7.04 18.07 -25.85
N GLU A 694 7.59 17.81 -24.67
CA GLU A 694 9.02 17.78 -24.36
C GLU A 694 9.60 16.36 -24.34
N GLY A 695 8.79 15.32 -24.59
CA GLY A 695 9.24 13.92 -24.66
C GLY A 695 9.26 13.18 -23.32
N ASN A 696 8.77 13.79 -22.24
CA ASN A 696 8.77 13.24 -20.88
C ASN A 696 7.45 12.52 -20.57
N LYS A 697 7.50 11.50 -19.71
CA LYS A 697 6.27 10.85 -19.23
C LYS A 697 5.70 11.60 -18.03
N PRO A 698 4.37 11.72 -17.94
CA PRO A 698 3.74 12.46 -16.87
C PRO A 698 4.06 11.81 -15.52
N SER A 699 4.47 12.62 -14.54
CA SER A 699 4.47 12.26 -13.13
C SER A 699 3.07 11.81 -12.68
N LEU A 700 2.94 11.17 -11.52
CA LEU A 700 1.64 10.74 -11.03
C LEU A 700 0.65 11.92 -10.90
N THR A 701 1.13 13.06 -10.45
CA THR A 701 0.37 14.31 -10.36
C THR A 701 -0.02 14.83 -11.73
N GLU A 702 0.88 14.87 -12.70
CA GLU A 702 0.55 15.31 -14.07
C GLU A 702 -0.42 14.36 -14.75
N HIS A 703 -0.26 13.05 -14.57
CA HIS A 703 -1.19 12.05 -15.09
C HIS A 703 -2.58 12.26 -14.47
N TYR A 704 -2.64 12.43 -13.15
CA TYR A 704 -3.88 12.75 -12.43
C TYR A 704 -4.54 14.03 -12.96
N LEU A 705 -3.80 15.13 -13.05
CA LEU A 705 -4.31 16.41 -13.55
C LEU A 705 -4.76 16.33 -15.01
N ASP A 706 -4.00 15.61 -15.85
CA ASP A 706 -4.37 15.30 -17.24
C ASP A 706 -5.69 14.53 -17.30
N GLN A 707 -5.94 13.62 -16.35
CA GLN A 707 -7.21 12.89 -16.36
C GLN A 707 -8.38 13.82 -16.10
N LEU A 708 -8.25 14.82 -15.22
CA LEU A 708 -9.36 15.71 -14.86
C LEU A 708 -10.00 16.40 -16.08
N GLN A 709 -9.29 16.54 -17.21
CA GLN A 709 -9.86 17.08 -18.44
C GLN A 709 -11.04 16.25 -18.99
N PHE A 710 -11.06 14.94 -18.71
CA PHE A 710 -12.12 14.03 -19.12
C PHE A 710 -13.31 14.04 -18.16
N GLY A 711 -13.23 14.81 -17.07
CA GLY A 711 -14.27 14.96 -16.07
C GLY A 711 -14.80 16.41 -15.98
N PRO A 712 -15.70 16.84 -16.87
CA PRO A 712 -16.18 18.22 -16.89
C PRO A 712 -16.95 18.62 -15.62
N GLY A 713 -17.73 17.71 -15.03
CA GLY A 713 -18.46 17.99 -13.79
C GLY A 713 -17.56 18.05 -12.56
N VAL A 714 -16.54 17.18 -12.47
CA VAL A 714 -15.50 17.27 -11.43
C VAL A 714 -14.73 18.58 -11.57
N ARG A 715 -14.39 19.01 -12.78
CA ARG A 715 -13.75 20.32 -13.00
C ARG A 715 -14.62 21.49 -12.58
N GLU A 716 -15.93 21.41 -12.80
CA GLU A 716 -16.86 22.43 -12.31
C GLU A 716 -16.90 22.49 -10.77
N ILE A 717 -16.86 21.33 -10.11
CA ILE A 717 -16.77 21.22 -8.65
C ILE A 717 -15.45 21.81 -8.14
N ILE A 718 -14.32 21.51 -8.78
CA ILE A 718 -13.05 22.16 -8.46
C ILE A 718 -13.20 23.68 -8.58
N GLY A 719 -13.76 24.15 -9.70
CA GLY A 719 -14.05 25.56 -9.94
C GLY A 719 -12.79 26.45 -10.01
N ASP A 720 -13.00 27.73 -10.29
CA ASP A 720 -11.88 28.66 -10.56
C ASP A 720 -11.04 29.00 -9.33
N LYS A 721 -11.59 28.78 -8.13
CA LYS A 721 -10.91 29.01 -6.84
C LYS A 721 -10.30 27.74 -6.25
N GLY A 722 -10.68 26.56 -6.76
CA GLY A 722 -10.21 25.30 -6.22
C GLY A 722 -8.72 25.12 -6.45
N HIS A 723 -7.99 24.72 -5.40
CA HIS A 723 -6.56 24.45 -5.51
C HIS A 723 -6.21 23.11 -4.86
N MET A 724 -5.41 22.33 -5.57
CA MET A 724 -4.96 21.02 -5.11
C MET A 724 -3.95 21.18 -3.98
N ILE A 725 -4.09 20.39 -2.93
CA ILE A 725 -3.12 20.29 -1.84
C ILE A 725 -1.84 19.63 -2.40
N PRO A 726 -0.68 20.32 -2.43
CA PRO A 726 0.54 19.76 -2.99
C PRO A 726 0.96 18.46 -2.28
N GLY A 727 1.41 17.47 -3.05
CA GLY A 727 1.85 16.16 -2.51
C GLY A 727 0.73 15.22 -2.04
N SER A 728 -0.53 15.65 -2.15
CA SER A 728 -1.70 14.85 -1.76
C SER A 728 -2.08 13.77 -2.78
N VAL A 729 -1.49 13.79 -3.99
CA VAL A 729 -1.82 12.82 -5.04
C VAL A 729 -1.28 11.44 -4.71
N LYS A 730 -2.14 10.42 -4.75
CA LYS A 730 -1.88 9.01 -4.45
C LYS A 730 -2.48 8.11 -5.53
N SER A 731 -2.07 6.84 -5.52
CA SER A 731 -2.65 5.81 -6.36
C SER A 731 -2.75 4.46 -5.65
N ALA A 732 -3.70 3.63 -6.09
CA ALA A 732 -3.88 2.26 -5.64
C ALA A 732 -4.29 1.39 -6.84
N ALA A 733 -3.88 0.13 -6.83
CA ALA A 733 -4.19 -0.85 -7.86
C ALA A 733 -4.54 -2.21 -7.23
N ASP A 734 -4.92 -3.17 -8.07
CA ASP A 734 -5.06 -4.59 -7.76
C ASP A 734 -5.95 -4.88 -6.53
N TYR A 735 -7.11 -4.23 -6.48
CA TYR A 735 -8.04 -4.34 -5.36
C TYR A 735 -9.31 -5.14 -5.67
N SER A 736 -9.63 -5.47 -6.92
CA SER A 736 -10.84 -6.26 -7.23
C SER A 736 -10.58 -7.76 -7.11
N TYR A 737 -11.15 -8.41 -6.09
CA TYR A 737 -10.97 -9.84 -5.81
C TYR A 737 -12.07 -10.40 -4.91
N PHE A 738 -12.14 -11.73 -4.80
CA PHE A 738 -13.03 -12.43 -3.87
C PHE A 738 -12.40 -13.75 -3.41
N ALA A 739 -12.74 -14.21 -2.22
CA ALA A 739 -12.41 -15.56 -1.76
C ALA A 739 -13.50 -16.56 -2.21
N SER A 740 -13.12 -17.78 -2.56
CA SER A 740 -14.09 -18.82 -2.95
C SER A 740 -14.86 -19.43 -1.77
N ARG A 741 -14.45 -19.10 -0.53
CA ARG A 741 -15.07 -19.48 0.75
C ARG A 741 -14.79 -18.38 1.79
N TYR A 742 -15.74 -18.08 2.66
CA TYR A 742 -15.63 -16.99 3.67
C TYR A 742 -15.71 -17.48 5.12
N SER A 743 -15.72 -18.79 5.35
CA SER A 743 -15.81 -19.39 6.69
C SER A 743 -15.18 -20.77 6.73
N GLY A 744 -15.06 -21.30 7.94
CA GLY A 744 -14.73 -22.68 8.23
C GLY A 744 -14.94 -22.94 9.72
N ASP A 745 -14.49 -24.09 10.19
CA ASP A 745 -14.69 -24.50 11.59
C ASP A 745 -14.12 -23.45 12.56
N HIS A 746 -15.00 -22.82 13.34
CA HIS A 746 -14.67 -21.76 14.30
C HIS A 746 -13.97 -20.52 13.71
N PHE A 747 -14.15 -20.23 12.42
CA PHE A 747 -13.71 -18.94 11.86
C PHE A 747 -14.64 -18.35 10.79
N ARG A 748 -14.58 -17.02 10.65
CA ARG A 748 -15.26 -16.24 9.59
C ARG A 748 -14.28 -15.23 8.98
N ILE A 749 -14.45 -14.91 7.70
CA ILE A 749 -13.67 -13.90 6.96
C ILE A 749 -14.64 -12.80 6.54
N ILE A 750 -14.28 -11.53 6.77
CA ILE A 750 -15.15 -10.38 6.52
C ILE A 750 -14.42 -9.21 5.86
N GLY A 751 -15.18 -8.27 5.29
CA GLY A 751 -14.64 -7.06 4.65
C GLY A 751 -13.60 -7.36 3.56
N ASP A 752 -12.59 -6.49 3.41
CA ASP A 752 -11.56 -6.61 2.39
C ASP A 752 -10.68 -7.87 2.53
N ALA A 753 -10.72 -8.57 3.67
CA ALA A 753 -10.07 -9.87 3.81
C ALA A 753 -10.78 -10.94 2.97
N ALA A 754 -12.11 -10.84 2.90
CA ALA A 754 -13.01 -11.71 2.16
C ALA A 754 -13.07 -11.33 0.68
N ASN A 755 -13.46 -10.10 0.35
CA ASN A 755 -13.64 -9.67 -1.03
C ASN A 755 -13.66 -8.14 -1.16
N PHE A 756 -13.35 -7.63 -2.36
CA PHE A 756 -13.48 -6.21 -2.72
C PHE A 756 -13.80 -6.11 -4.21
N ILE A 757 -14.69 -5.18 -4.59
CA ILE A 757 -15.18 -5.06 -5.97
C ILE A 757 -14.55 -3.85 -6.64
N ASP A 758 -15.04 -2.65 -6.28
CA ASP A 758 -14.64 -1.37 -6.84
C ASP A 758 -15.19 -0.25 -5.92
N PRO A 759 -14.48 0.89 -5.79
CA PRO A 759 -14.93 1.98 -4.92
C PRO A 759 -16.14 2.77 -5.45
N PHE A 760 -16.64 2.53 -6.67
CA PHE A 760 -17.68 3.37 -7.33
C PHE A 760 -18.94 3.65 -6.49
N PHE A 761 -19.41 2.68 -5.71
CA PHE A 761 -20.56 2.82 -4.81
C PHE A 761 -20.20 2.74 -3.33
N SER A 762 -18.91 2.77 -2.97
CA SER A 762 -18.42 2.44 -1.61
C SER A 762 -18.95 1.09 -1.10
N SER A 763 -19.11 0.13 -2.02
CA SER A 763 -19.69 -1.18 -1.75
C SER A 763 -18.89 -1.99 -0.71
N GLY A 764 -17.58 -1.80 -0.64
CA GLY A 764 -16.69 -2.47 0.30
C GLY A 764 -17.08 -2.25 1.76
N VAL A 765 -17.44 -1.01 2.15
CA VAL A 765 -17.88 -0.71 3.53
C VAL A 765 -19.19 -1.40 3.86
N HIS A 766 -20.15 -1.41 2.93
CA HIS A 766 -21.41 -2.13 3.14
C HIS A 766 -21.20 -3.64 3.28
N ILE A 767 -20.36 -4.23 2.43
CA ILE A 767 -20.04 -5.66 2.50
C ILE A 767 -19.30 -5.97 3.80
N ALA A 768 -18.41 -5.08 4.27
CA ALA A 768 -17.74 -5.22 5.55
C ALA A 768 -18.72 -5.24 6.74
N MET A 769 -19.66 -4.29 6.79
CA MET A 769 -20.68 -4.24 7.86
C MET A 769 -21.62 -5.45 7.80
N THR A 770 -22.05 -5.83 6.60
CA THR A 770 -22.90 -7.01 6.38
C THR A 770 -22.18 -8.29 6.81
N GLY A 771 -20.92 -8.44 6.44
CA GLY A 771 -20.07 -9.56 6.84
C GLY A 771 -19.84 -9.59 8.35
N GLY A 772 -19.62 -8.43 8.98
CA GLY A 772 -19.48 -8.32 10.44
C GLY A 772 -20.73 -8.79 11.18
N LEU A 773 -21.92 -8.33 10.78
CA LEU A 773 -23.18 -8.77 11.40
C LEU A 773 -23.48 -10.25 11.12
N ALA A 774 -23.24 -10.73 9.91
CA ALA A 774 -23.42 -12.14 9.54
C ALA A 774 -22.46 -13.05 10.34
N ALA A 775 -21.20 -12.65 10.50
CA ALA A 775 -20.24 -13.38 11.32
C ALA A 775 -20.72 -13.43 12.78
N ALA A 776 -21.11 -12.29 13.36
CA ALA A 776 -21.60 -12.27 14.74
C ALA A 776 -22.84 -13.15 14.94
N ALA A 777 -23.84 -13.06 14.05
CA ALA A 777 -25.05 -13.87 14.14
C ALA A 777 -24.78 -15.38 14.00
N THR A 778 -23.95 -15.77 13.02
CA THR A 778 -23.65 -17.19 12.78
C THR A 778 -22.75 -17.79 13.85
N ILE A 779 -21.79 -17.03 14.38
CA ILE A 779 -20.97 -17.45 15.53
C ILE A 779 -21.85 -17.64 16.76
N CYS A 780 -22.73 -16.66 17.08
CA CYS A 780 -23.64 -16.80 18.22
C CYS A 780 -24.60 -17.98 18.06
N ALA A 781 -25.12 -18.23 16.85
CA ALA A 781 -26.00 -19.35 16.59
C ALA A 781 -25.31 -20.71 16.84
N SER A 782 -24.06 -20.83 16.39
CA SER A 782 -23.22 -22.01 16.62
C SER A 782 -22.92 -22.20 18.10
N MET A 783 -22.49 -21.14 18.80
CA MET A 783 -22.22 -21.18 20.25
C MET A 783 -23.45 -21.56 21.09
N LYS A 784 -24.64 -21.14 20.67
CA LYS A 784 -25.91 -21.45 21.36
C LYS A 784 -26.51 -22.80 20.95
N GLY A 785 -25.94 -23.48 19.95
CA GLY A 785 -26.48 -24.73 19.40
C GLY A 785 -27.82 -24.54 18.69
N GLU A 786 -28.09 -23.33 18.18
CA GLU A 786 -29.33 -23.02 17.43
C GLU A 786 -29.32 -23.63 16.03
N VAL A 787 -28.12 -23.78 15.47
CA VAL A 787 -27.80 -24.54 14.26
C VAL A 787 -26.48 -25.26 14.47
N ASP A 788 -26.21 -26.30 13.68
CA ASP A 788 -24.87 -26.88 13.60
C ASP A 788 -23.90 -25.93 12.90
N GLU A 789 -22.60 -26.13 13.15
CA GLU A 789 -21.55 -25.22 12.68
C GLU A 789 -21.42 -25.20 11.15
N GLN A 790 -21.71 -26.30 10.46
CA GLN A 790 -21.68 -26.34 9.00
C GLN A 790 -22.81 -25.49 8.41
N THR A 791 -24.01 -25.58 9.00
CA THR A 791 -25.14 -24.72 8.63
C THR A 791 -24.82 -23.25 8.86
N ALA A 792 -24.18 -22.90 9.98
CA ALA A 792 -23.76 -21.53 10.27
C ALA A 792 -22.71 -21.00 9.27
N GLN A 793 -21.73 -21.82 8.89
CA GLN A 793 -20.74 -21.51 7.84
C GLN A 793 -21.41 -21.24 6.50
N ASN A 794 -22.25 -22.19 6.04
CA ASN A 794 -22.94 -22.09 4.76
C ASN A 794 -23.84 -20.86 4.70
N TRP A 795 -24.50 -20.50 5.81
CA TRP A 795 -25.30 -19.29 5.91
C TRP A 795 -24.43 -18.02 5.77
N HIS A 796 -23.31 -17.93 6.49
CA HIS A 796 -22.37 -16.79 6.38
C HIS A 796 -21.82 -16.64 4.97
N ASP A 797 -21.31 -17.72 4.40
CA ASP A 797 -20.71 -17.74 3.07
C ASP A 797 -21.69 -17.29 2.00
N THR A 798 -22.92 -17.82 2.10
CA THR A 798 -23.99 -17.46 1.18
C THR A 798 -24.33 -15.99 1.34
N LYS A 799 -24.52 -15.49 2.58
CA LYS A 799 -24.86 -14.08 2.83
C LYS A 799 -23.80 -13.10 2.31
N VAL A 800 -22.51 -13.36 2.59
CA VAL A 800 -21.40 -12.53 2.10
C VAL A 800 -21.27 -12.62 0.57
N GLY A 801 -21.42 -13.82 0.01
CA GLY A 801 -21.39 -14.05 -1.44
C GLY A 801 -22.50 -13.31 -2.17
N ILE A 802 -23.72 -13.28 -1.61
CA ILE A 802 -24.86 -12.54 -2.15
C ILE A 802 -24.57 -11.04 -2.16
N ALA A 803 -24.11 -10.48 -1.04
CA ALA A 803 -23.78 -9.07 -0.94
C ALA A 803 -22.72 -8.67 -1.97
N HIS A 804 -21.65 -9.47 -2.10
CA HIS A 804 -20.63 -9.29 -3.12
C HIS A 804 -21.21 -9.31 -4.54
N THR A 805 -21.97 -10.36 -4.86
CA THR A 805 -22.50 -10.60 -6.21
C THR A 805 -23.45 -9.46 -6.60
N ARG A 806 -24.31 -9.00 -5.71
CA ARG A 806 -25.22 -7.88 -5.99
C ARG A 806 -24.50 -6.60 -6.37
N PHE A 807 -23.55 -6.16 -5.56
CA PHE A 807 -22.78 -4.95 -5.88
C PHE A 807 -21.92 -5.13 -7.12
N LEU A 808 -21.39 -6.33 -7.37
CA LEU A 808 -20.62 -6.62 -8.57
C LEU A 808 -21.45 -6.38 -9.83
N PHE A 809 -22.72 -6.81 -9.83
CA PHE A 809 -23.62 -6.61 -10.97
C PHE A 809 -23.92 -5.14 -11.21
N VAL A 810 -24.22 -4.37 -10.15
CA VAL A 810 -24.49 -2.92 -10.27
C VAL A 810 -23.23 -2.19 -10.79
N VAL A 811 -22.05 -2.54 -10.28
CA VAL A 811 -20.77 -1.98 -10.72
C VAL A 811 -20.49 -2.33 -12.19
N LEU A 812 -20.59 -3.60 -12.59
CA LEU A 812 -20.37 -3.99 -13.99
C LEU A 812 -21.40 -3.37 -14.94
N GLY A 813 -22.65 -3.22 -14.48
CA GLY A 813 -23.71 -2.46 -15.12
C GLY A 813 -23.27 -1.04 -15.46
N ALA A 814 -22.86 -0.31 -14.42
CA ALA A 814 -22.38 1.06 -14.54
C ALA A 814 -21.15 1.15 -15.46
N TYR A 815 -20.17 0.26 -15.30
CA TYR A 815 -18.97 0.23 -16.15
C TYR A 815 -19.28 0.00 -17.62
N LYS A 816 -20.21 -0.92 -17.95
CA LYS A 816 -20.61 -1.15 -19.34
C LYS A 816 -21.30 0.09 -19.92
N GLN A 817 -22.14 0.76 -19.15
CA GLN A 817 -22.78 2.01 -19.58
C GLN A 817 -21.77 3.15 -19.79
N MET A 818 -20.80 3.32 -18.87
CA MET A 818 -19.74 4.34 -18.98
C MET A 818 -18.85 4.13 -20.20
N ARG A 819 -18.60 2.86 -20.56
CA ARG A 819 -17.78 2.48 -21.72
C ARG A 819 -18.52 2.50 -23.05
N LEU A 820 -19.85 2.53 -23.03
CA LEU A 820 -20.70 2.54 -24.21
C LEU A 820 -21.64 3.73 -24.13
N GLN A 821 -21.11 4.96 -24.19
CA GLN A 821 -21.93 6.16 -23.96
C GLN A 821 -23.01 6.38 -25.01
N SER A 822 -22.88 5.76 -26.19
CA SER A 822 -23.84 5.82 -27.30
C SER A 822 -24.88 4.70 -27.29
N ILE A 823 -24.77 3.71 -26.39
CA ILE A 823 -25.66 2.55 -26.33
C ILE A 823 -26.45 2.60 -25.02
N PRO A 824 -27.79 2.53 -25.05
CA PRO A 824 -28.59 2.42 -23.85
C PRO A 824 -28.40 1.03 -23.24
N VAL A 825 -27.61 0.96 -22.17
CA VAL A 825 -27.31 -0.26 -21.41
C VAL A 825 -28.13 -0.30 -20.12
N LEU A 826 -28.15 0.81 -19.38
CA LEU A 826 -28.90 0.99 -18.14
C LEU A 826 -30.08 1.96 -18.29
N SER A 827 -30.12 2.76 -19.36
CA SER A 827 -31.22 3.70 -19.62
C SER A 827 -32.25 3.10 -20.57
N ASP A 828 -33.51 3.52 -20.45
CA ASP A 828 -34.53 3.23 -21.46
C ASP A 828 -34.17 3.84 -22.82
N VAL A 829 -34.68 3.24 -23.90
CA VAL A 829 -34.49 3.78 -25.25
C VAL A 829 -35.16 5.16 -25.33
N ASN A 830 -34.35 6.22 -25.48
CA ASN A 830 -34.71 7.66 -25.47
C ASN A 830 -34.82 8.34 -24.09
N ALA A 831 -34.35 7.73 -23.00
CA ALA A 831 -34.26 8.43 -21.71
C ALA A 831 -33.23 9.58 -21.74
N ASP A 832 -33.53 10.67 -21.02
CA ASP A 832 -32.63 11.84 -20.90
C ASP A 832 -31.68 11.76 -19.69
N ASN A 833 -31.81 10.72 -18.84
CA ASN A 833 -31.04 10.48 -17.63
C ASN A 833 -31.14 8.99 -17.19
N PHE A 834 -30.61 8.64 -16.01
CA PHE A 834 -30.61 7.30 -15.42
C PHE A 834 -31.47 7.18 -14.15
N ASP A 835 -32.37 8.13 -13.86
CA ASP A 835 -33.13 8.17 -12.60
C ASP A 835 -33.97 6.92 -12.42
N HIS A 836 -34.60 6.40 -13.48
CA HIS A 836 -35.35 5.13 -13.44
C HIS A 836 -34.46 3.94 -13.05
N ALA A 837 -33.26 3.83 -13.63
CA ALA A 837 -32.29 2.79 -13.28
C ALA A 837 -31.78 2.94 -11.84
N PHE A 838 -31.52 4.17 -11.39
CA PHE A 838 -31.13 4.44 -10.01
C PHE A 838 -32.28 4.26 -9.02
N GLU A 839 -33.54 4.43 -9.42
CA GLU A 839 -34.72 4.06 -8.64
C GLU A 839 -34.82 2.54 -8.49
N MET A 840 -34.50 1.77 -9.54
CA MET A 840 -34.40 0.30 -9.47
C MET A 840 -33.23 -0.16 -8.58
N PHE A 841 -32.10 0.54 -8.60
CA PHE A 841 -30.97 0.28 -7.70
C PHE A 841 -31.16 0.87 -6.30
N ARG A 842 -32.13 1.77 -6.10
CA ARG A 842 -32.34 2.49 -4.84
C ARG A 842 -32.54 1.54 -3.66
N PRO A 843 -33.35 0.47 -3.76
CA PRO A 843 -33.39 -0.58 -2.75
C PRO A 843 -32.00 -1.08 -2.34
N VAL A 844 -31.16 -1.48 -3.30
CA VAL A 844 -29.79 -1.98 -3.07
C VAL A 844 -28.90 -0.94 -2.39
N ILE A 845 -28.97 0.31 -2.84
CA ILE A 845 -28.17 1.44 -2.32
C ILE A 845 -28.58 1.78 -0.88
N TYR A 846 -29.88 1.83 -0.62
CA TYR A 846 -30.40 2.20 0.68
C TYR A 846 -30.36 1.08 1.71
N GLY A 847 -30.33 -0.17 1.25
CA GLY A 847 -30.68 -1.23 2.17
C GLY A 847 -32.19 -1.24 2.45
N LEU A 848 -33.12 -0.91 1.52
CA LEU A 848 -34.56 -0.67 1.82
C LEU A 848 -35.58 -1.14 0.73
N ALA A 849 -35.72 -2.42 0.39
CA ALA A 849 -36.69 -2.82 -0.67
C ALA A 849 -38.18 -2.68 -0.31
N ASP A 850 -38.58 -2.49 0.94
CA ASP A 850 -40.01 -2.58 1.30
C ASP A 850 -40.71 -1.24 1.57
N SER A 851 -40.11 -0.08 1.26
CA SER A 851 -40.77 1.20 1.55
C SER A 851 -41.47 1.87 0.36
N SER A 852 -41.52 1.27 -0.84
CA SER A 852 -42.46 1.72 -1.88
C SER A 852 -43.46 0.62 -2.20
N LYS A 853 -44.75 0.98 -2.21
CA LYS A 853 -45.87 0.13 -2.65
C LYS A 853 -45.78 -0.29 -4.14
N GLU A 854 -44.62 -0.19 -4.79
CA GLU A 854 -44.48 -0.18 -6.25
C GLU A 854 -43.33 -1.02 -6.84
N LEU A 855 -42.64 -1.86 -6.07
CA LEU A 855 -41.74 -2.89 -6.62
C LEU A 855 -42.53 -4.20 -6.78
N THR A 856 -43.09 -4.41 -7.97
CA THR A 856 -43.79 -5.64 -8.35
C THR A 856 -42.79 -6.70 -8.80
N ASP A 857 -43.17 -7.99 -8.72
CA ASP A 857 -42.36 -9.11 -9.26
C ASP A 857 -41.92 -8.86 -10.73
N ALA A 858 -42.72 -8.10 -11.50
CA ALA A 858 -42.42 -7.69 -12.87
C ALA A 858 -41.21 -6.74 -12.99
N LYS A 859 -41.03 -5.77 -12.07
CA LYS A 859 -39.90 -4.84 -12.07
C LYS A 859 -38.59 -5.50 -11.63
N VAL A 860 -38.68 -6.50 -10.73
CA VAL A 860 -37.54 -7.35 -10.37
C VAL A 860 -37.12 -8.19 -11.58
N LEU A 861 -38.07 -8.82 -12.28
CA LEU A 861 -37.82 -9.52 -13.55
C LEU A 861 -37.17 -8.62 -14.62
N GLU A 862 -37.60 -7.37 -14.76
CA GLU A 862 -37.03 -6.37 -15.68
C GLU A 862 -35.58 -5.98 -15.31
N MET A 863 -35.30 -5.72 -14.02
CA MET A 863 -33.95 -5.51 -13.50
C MET A 863 -33.04 -6.70 -13.83
N MET A 864 -33.62 -7.89 -13.82
CA MET A 864 -32.91 -9.15 -14.03
C MET A 864 -32.72 -9.51 -15.50
N GLU A 865 -33.64 -9.15 -16.41
CA GLU A 865 -33.41 -9.21 -17.86
C GLU A 865 -32.26 -8.30 -18.29
N ILE A 866 -32.18 -7.10 -17.69
CA ILE A 866 -31.04 -6.21 -17.87
C ILE A 866 -29.77 -6.93 -17.41
N CYS A 867 -29.74 -7.52 -16.20
CA CYS A 867 -28.59 -8.27 -15.66
C CYS A 867 -28.23 -9.56 -16.42
N GLN A 868 -29.19 -10.27 -17.03
CA GLN A 868 -28.94 -11.49 -17.83
C GLN A 868 -28.08 -11.20 -19.06
N ARG A 869 -28.16 -9.99 -19.62
CA ARG A 869 -27.31 -9.52 -20.73
C ARG A 869 -25.86 -9.23 -20.32
N PHE A 870 -25.51 -9.40 -19.04
CA PHE A 870 -24.18 -9.10 -18.50
C PHE A 870 -23.35 -10.31 -18.10
N PHE A 871 -23.91 -11.51 -17.92
CA PHE A 871 -23.16 -12.60 -17.29
C PHE A 871 -23.10 -13.93 -18.04
N ASP A 872 -21.83 -14.34 -18.16
CA ASP A 872 -21.17 -15.48 -18.80
C ASP A 872 -21.41 -15.65 -20.31
N PRO A 873 -20.50 -15.21 -21.20
CA PRO A 873 -20.60 -15.50 -22.63
C PRO A 873 -20.55 -17.01 -22.92
N LEU A 874 -20.18 -17.85 -21.94
CA LEU A 874 -20.15 -19.32 -22.05
C LEU A 874 -21.49 -19.98 -21.67
N VAL A 875 -22.46 -19.26 -21.11
CA VAL A 875 -23.81 -19.78 -20.83
C VAL A 875 -24.81 -19.09 -21.77
N ASN A 876 -25.09 -19.77 -22.88
CA ASN A 876 -26.03 -19.31 -23.90
C ASN A 876 -27.45 -19.88 -23.68
N GLU A 877 -28.41 -19.43 -24.49
CA GLU A 877 -29.80 -19.92 -24.44
C GLU A 877 -29.92 -21.44 -24.66
N ASP A 878 -29.02 -22.04 -25.46
CA ASP A 878 -29.02 -23.48 -25.68
C ASP A 878 -28.60 -24.26 -24.42
N ASP A 879 -27.63 -23.76 -23.67
CA ASP A 879 -27.23 -24.35 -22.39
C ASP A 879 -28.34 -24.22 -21.33
N ILE A 880 -29.06 -23.09 -21.29
CA ILE A 880 -30.21 -22.88 -20.39
C ILE A 880 -31.35 -23.83 -20.74
N LYS A 881 -31.66 -23.97 -22.03
CA LYS A 881 -32.70 -24.88 -22.52
C LYS A 881 -32.35 -26.34 -22.21
N ALA A 882 -31.11 -26.74 -22.46
CA ALA A 882 -30.64 -28.10 -22.16
C ALA A 882 -30.71 -28.42 -20.66
N ALA A 883 -30.35 -27.47 -19.79
CA ALA A 883 -30.48 -27.64 -18.36
C ALA A 883 -31.96 -27.71 -17.91
N ARG A 884 -32.86 -26.88 -18.46
CA ARG A 884 -34.32 -26.94 -18.19
C ARG A 884 -34.93 -28.29 -18.55
N GLU A 885 -34.57 -28.81 -19.73
CA GLU A 885 -35.03 -30.14 -20.17
C GLU A 885 -34.51 -31.26 -19.26
N ARG A 886 -33.33 -31.09 -18.65
CA ARG A 886 -32.67 -32.11 -17.84
C ARG A 886 -33.06 -32.09 -16.36
N TYR A 887 -33.20 -30.91 -15.76
CA TYR A 887 -33.44 -30.73 -14.32
C TYR A 887 -34.80 -30.13 -13.97
N GLY A 888 -35.64 -29.85 -14.97
CA GLY A 888 -36.97 -29.29 -14.78
C GLY A 888 -37.01 -27.77 -14.82
N GLU A 889 -38.10 -27.24 -15.39
CA GLU A 889 -38.33 -25.80 -15.50
C GLU A 889 -38.54 -25.16 -14.11
N GLU A 890 -39.05 -25.95 -13.16
CA GLU A 890 -39.27 -25.60 -11.76
C GLU A 890 -37.99 -25.35 -10.94
N LEU A 891 -36.82 -25.84 -11.38
CA LEU A 891 -35.53 -25.55 -10.75
C LEU A 891 -34.76 -24.43 -11.47
N ILE A 892 -35.03 -24.22 -12.76
CA ILE A 892 -34.39 -23.22 -13.63
C ILE A 892 -35.42 -22.14 -13.99
N THR A 893 -36.03 -21.65 -12.91
CA THR A 893 -36.95 -20.52 -12.89
C THR A 893 -36.64 -19.61 -11.70
N MET A 894 -37.05 -18.36 -11.82
CA MET A 894 -36.80 -17.32 -10.84
C MET A 894 -37.61 -17.51 -9.55
N GLN A 895 -38.70 -18.26 -9.60
CA GLN A 895 -39.57 -18.55 -8.47
C GLN A 895 -39.12 -19.78 -7.66
N ALA A 896 -38.05 -20.46 -8.08
CA ALA A 896 -37.53 -21.62 -7.36
C ALA A 896 -36.79 -21.19 -6.08
N PRO A 897 -36.72 -22.06 -5.05
CA PRO A 897 -35.86 -21.84 -3.89
C PRO A 897 -34.38 -21.75 -4.28
N VAL A 898 -33.59 -21.01 -3.50
CA VAL A 898 -32.13 -21.03 -3.57
C VAL A 898 -31.64 -22.38 -3.06
N LEU A 899 -30.92 -23.11 -3.90
CA LEU A 899 -30.42 -24.46 -3.60
C LEU A 899 -29.13 -24.40 -2.76
N GLY A 900 -28.24 -23.46 -3.06
CA GLY A 900 -26.91 -23.38 -2.46
C GLY A 900 -25.89 -24.30 -3.16
N ARG A 901 -24.60 -24.01 -2.96
CA ARG A 901 -23.49 -24.63 -3.70
C ARG A 901 -23.49 -26.16 -3.60
N ASP A 902 -23.56 -26.69 -2.39
CA ASP A 902 -23.42 -28.13 -2.14
C ASP A 902 -24.57 -28.92 -2.77
N LYS A 903 -25.81 -28.41 -2.65
CA LYS A 903 -26.99 -29.00 -3.28
C LYS A 903 -26.94 -28.93 -4.80
N ILE A 904 -26.37 -27.88 -5.38
CA ILE A 904 -26.16 -27.84 -6.83
C ILE A 904 -25.13 -28.90 -7.20
N GLU A 905 -23.96 -28.93 -6.55
CA GLU A 905 -22.90 -29.92 -6.83
C GLU A 905 -23.41 -31.38 -6.69
N GLU A 906 -24.26 -31.65 -5.69
CA GLU A 906 -24.97 -32.93 -5.53
C GLU A 906 -25.98 -33.22 -6.65
N LEU A 907 -26.67 -32.20 -7.18
CA LEU A 907 -27.71 -32.37 -8.20
C LEU A 907 -27.14 -32.66 -9.59
N VAL A 908 -26.01 -32.04 -9.95
CA VAL A 908 -25.46 -32.09 -11.32
C VAL A 908 -24.36 -33.11 -11.56
N HIS A 909 -23.79 -33.74 -10.53
CA HIS A 909 -22.83 -34.87 -10.62
C HIS A 909 -21.90 -34.83 -11.86
N GLU A 910 -20.95 -33.88 -11.89
CA GLU A 910 -19.95 -33.67 -12.96
C GLU A 910 -20.45 -32.99 -14.27
N ASP A 911 -21.71 -32.55 -14.36
CA ASP A 911 -22.23 -31.73 -15.47
C ASP A 911 -21.87 -30.23 -15.29
N GLU A 912 -20.62 -29.87 -15.58
CA GLU A 912 -20.11 -28.50 -15.41
C GLU A 912 -20.95 -27.42 -16.12
N LYS A 913 -21.66 -27.76 -17.21
CA LYS A 913 -22.47 -26.78 -17.95
C LYS A 913 -23.77 -26.50 -17.23
N SER A 914 -24.48 -27.53 -16.82
CA SER A 914 -25.72 -27.38 -16.07
C SER A 914 -25.45 -26.87 -14.65
N GLU A 915 -24.28 -27.19 -14.08
CA GLU A 915 -23.81 -26.59 -12.85
C GLU A 915 -23.69 -25.07 -12.98
N ARG A 916 -23.07 -24.58 -14.06
CA ARG A 916 -22.99 -23.13 -14.34
C ARG A 916 -24.37 -22.51 -14.54
N VAL A 917 -25.30 -23.18 -15.24
CA VAL A 917 -26.67 -22.70 -15.43
C VAL A 917 -27.41 -22.61 -14.09
N LEU A 918 -27.36 -23.67 -13.27
CA LEU A 918 -28.02 -23.70 -11.97
C LEU A 918 -27.39 -22.71 -11.00
N ARG A 919 -26.06 -22.56 -10.97
CA ARG A 919 -25.38 -21.50 -10.19
C ARG A 919 -25.75 -20.11 -10.67
N LYS A 920 -25.90 -19.90 -11.99
CA LYS A 920 -26.38 -18.63 -12.57
C LYS A 920 -27.79 -18.33 -12.10
N PHE A 921 -28.71 -19.29 -12.21
CA PHE A 921 -30.09 -19.11 -11.77
C PHE A 921 -30.22 -19.02 -10.25
N ASP A 922 -29.43 -19.76 -9.46
CA ASP A 922 -29.38 -19.61 -8.00
C ASP A 922 -28.87 -18.24 -7.60
N ALA A 923 -27.78 -17.76 -8.19
CA ALA A 923 -27.28 -16.42 -7.97
C ALA A 923 -28.36 -15.39 -8.28
N LEU A 924 -29.06 -15.54 -9.41
CA LEU A 924 -30.18 -14.69 -9.84
C LEU A 924 -31.35 -14.75 -8.84
N LYS A 925 -31.82 -15.92 -8.42
CA LYS A 925 -32.95 -16.07 -7.45
C LYS A 925 -32.70 -15.29 -6.17
N VAL A 926 -31.43 -15.20 -5.75
CA VAL A 926 -31.08 -14.49 -4.54
C VAL A 926 -31.07 -12.96 -4.71
N PHE A 927 -31.16 -12.40 -5.92
CA PHE A 927 -31.30 -10.96 -6.13
C PHE A 927 -32.66 -10.41 -5.66
N ARG A 928 -33.64 -11.27 -5.39
CA ARG A 928 -35.01 -10.86 -5.07
C ARG A 928 -35.15 -10.16 -3.71
N ASP A 929 -34.44 -10.61 -2.66
CA ASP A 929 -35.00 -10.51 -1.29
C ASP A 929 -34.00 -10.08 -0.19
N ASP A 930 -33.27 -8.94 -0.24
CA ASP A 930 -32.34 -8.67 0.90
C ASP A 930 -31.89 -7.22 1.08
N VAL A 931 -32.62 -6.38 1.82
CA VAL A 931 -32.28 -4.95 1.91
C VAL A 931 -32.87 -4.31 3.18
N GLU A 932 -32.25 -4.61 4.34
CA GLU A 932 -32.09 -3.80 5.57
C GLU A 932 -31.15 -4.54 6.58
N ALA A 933 -30.45 -3.83 7.48
CA ALA A 933 -29.62 -4.47 8.53
C ALA A 933 -30.45 -5.34 9.50
N THR A 934 -31.73 -5.01 9.64
CA THR A 934 -32.80 -5.70 10.37
C THR A 934 -33.55 -6.74 9.54
N TYR A 935 -33.12 -7.06 8.31
CA TYR A 935 -33.84 -7.96 7.40
C TYR A 935 -33.28 -9.37 7.31
N MET A 936 -32.04 -9.61 7.78
CA MET A 936 -31.55 -10.99 7.99
C MET A 936 -32.54 -11.79 8.85
N SER A 937 -33.34 -11.13 9.68
CA SER A 937 -34.39 -11.71 10.52
C SER A 937 -35.73 -11.98 9.84
N ARG A 938 -35.93 -11.58 8.59
CA ARG A 938 -37.24 -11.68 7.90
C ARG A 938 -37.25 -12.68 6.76
N HIS A 939 -36.13 -12.88 6.05
CA HIS A 939 -36.10 -13.82 4.93
C HIS A 939 -35.26 -15.07 5.17
N PRO A 940 -35.85 -16.26 4.99
CA PRO A 940 -35.12 -17.51 5.10
C PRO A 940 -33.98 -17.56 4.09
N LEU A 941 -32.75 -17.68 4.60
CA LEU A 941 -31.60 -18.13 3.85
C LEU A 941 -31.24 -19.53 4.35
N LEU A 942 -31.21 -20.49 3.44
CA LEU A 942 -31.02 -21.92 3.76
C LEU A 942 -32.01 -22.45 4.82
N GLY A 943 -33.23 -21.89 4.88
CA GLY A 943 -34.26 -22.26 5.86
C GLY A 943 -34.16 -21.55 7.21
N TYR A 944 -33.25 -20.58 7.37
CA TYR A 944 -33.01 -19.85 8.61
C TYR A 944 -33.02 -18.33 8.41
N VAL A 945 -33.50 -17.61 9.41
CA VAL A 945 -33.39 -16.16 9.55
C VAL A 945 -32.45 -15.82 10.70
N ALA A 946 -31.72 -14.71 10.65
CA ALA A 946 -30.88 -14.24 11.75
C ALA A 946 -31.70 -13.52 12.82
N LYS A 947 -31.42 -13.77 14.09
CA LYS A 947 -31.93 -12.93 15.17
C LYS A 947 -31.04 -11.70 15.27
N VAL A 948 -31.60 -10.52 15.06
CA VAL A 948 -30.87 -9.23 15.04
C VAL A 948 -31.42 -8.33 16.14
N GLU A 949 -31.26 -8.79 17.38
CA GLU A 949 -31.62 -8.05 18.59
C GLU A 949 -30.34 -7.75 19.37
N ARG A 950 -30.18 -6.51 19.86
CA ARG A 950 -28.99 -6.15 20.65
C ARG A 950 -28.94 -7.02 21.90
N GLY A 951 -27.82 -7.72 22.09
CA GLY A 951 -27.65 -8.72 23.17
C GLY A 951 -28.22 -10.11 22.86
N ASN A 952 -28.93 -10.31 21.75
CA ASN A 952 -29.53 -11.59 21.36
C ASN A 952 -29.36 -11.86 19.84
N LEU A 953 -28.11 -12.01 19.42
CA LEU A 953 -27.77 -12.47 18.06
C LEU A 953 -27.84 -14.00 17.93
N GLY A 954 -28.15 -14.50 16.73
CA GLY A 954 -28.22 -15.94 16.46
C GLY A 954 -28.92 -16.26 15.14
N LEU A 955 -29.35 -17.49 14.95
CA LEU A 955 -30.18 -17.93 13.82
C LEU A 955 -31.42 -18.66 14.35
N MET A 956 -32.52 -18.58 13.63
CA MET A 956 -33.73 -19.33 13.95
C MET A 956 -34.36 -19.87 12.67
N LYS A 957 -35.01 -21.02 12.78
CA LYS A 957 -35.69 -21.64 11.64
C LYS A 957 -36.80 -20.70 11.14
N ALA A 958 -36.87 -20.52 9.84
CA ALA A 958 -37.90 -19.68 9.26
C ALA A 958 -39.28 -20.37 9.30
N PRO A 959 -40.39 -19.59 9.40
CA PRO A 959 -41.74 -20.15 9.40
C PRO A 959 -42.07 -20.85 8.07
N GLU A 960 -42.88 -21.92 8.14
CA GLU A 960 -43.20 -22.80 7.00
C GLU A 960 -44.13 -22.16 5.94
N LYS A 961 -44.73 -20.99 6.23
CA LYS A 961 -45.61 -20.25 5.31
C LYS A 961 -45.17 -18.79 5.14
N PRO A 962 -45.06 -18.27 3.90
CA PRO A 962 -44.81 -16.85 3.66
C PRO A 962 -45.95 -15.98 4.23
N GLY A 963 -45.67 -15.11 5.19
CA GLY A 963 -46.63 -14.14 5.75
C GLY A 963 -47.15 -14.41 7.17
N GLU A 964 -46.76 -15.50 7.84
CA GLU A 964 -46.99 -15.65 9.28
C GLU A 964 -46.00 -14.77 10.06
N ALA A 965 -46.51 -13.83 10.86
CA ALA A 965 -45.67 -12.96 11.68
C ALA A 965 -44.86 -13.78 12.69
N LEU A 966 -43.57 -13.47 12.81
CA LEU A 966 -42.70 -13.99 13.86
C LEU A 966 -43.30 -13.57 15.22
N ASN A 967 -43.77 -14.54 16.01
CA ASN A 967 -44.16 -14.31 17.40
C ASN A 967 -42.92 -13.84 18.18
N GLY A 968 -42.72 -12.52 18.26
CA GLY A 968 -41.64 -11.93 19.04
C GLY A 968 -41.10 -10.57 18.55
N SER A 969 -41.33 -10.13 17.31
CA SER A 969 -40.74 -8.86 16.86
C SER A 969 -41.51 -7.66 17.42
N ALA A 970 -40.90 -6.94 18.37
CA ALA A 970 -41.34 -5.63 18.79
C ALA A 970 -41.45 -4.69 17.58
N THR A 971 -42.57 -3.96 17.50
CA THR A 971 -42.90 -3.01 16.44
C THR A 971 -41.88 -1.89 16.33
N THR A 972 -41.44 -1.60 15.10
CA THR A 972 -40.54 -0.51 14.66
C THR A 972 -41.17 0.90 14.77
N ALA A 973 -41.94 1.19 15.81
CA ALA A 973 -42.66 2.47 15.95
C ALA A 973 -41.93 3.54 16.80
N ASP A 974 -40.82 3.23 17.47
CA ASP A 974 -40.03 4.20 18.25
C ASP A 974 -38.50 3.95 18.10
N MET A 975 -37.97 3.99 16.87
CA MET A 975 -36.52 4.08 16.61
C MET A 975 -36.21 5.07 15.49
#